data_AF-A0A364NCW5-F1
#
_entry.id   AF-A0A364NCW5-F1
#
_cell.length_a   1.000
_cell.length_b   1.000
_cell.length_c   1.000
_cell.angle_alpha   90.00
_cell.angle_beta   90.00
_cell.angle_gamma   90.00
#
_symmetry.space_group_name_H-M   'P 1'
#
loop_
_entity.id
_entity.type
_entity.pdbx_description
1 polymer ?
#
loop_
_entity_poly.entity_id
_entity_poly.type
_entity_poly.pdbx_seq_one_letter_code
_entity_poly.pdbx_strand_id
1 'polypeptide(L)'
;MAAVASLDARAAAEFPKRDHYPQDLLNPYIYDPSRALAITAAVLIVLLSVYSLTQYLRHRSWFFWAAIIAILMLDLGFICRLVSSYDEAKEAPFLVSWLMILLAPSFLAAACYTAFSRVVWFSCPNDALNFKTLWCWPRWITPCFVLFDMLSFLIQLIGASQISRQYDHDPSGSRTISSSERKALPGRVILVSGLVLQMLCFVTFSIISMRYFYISRRWSAYDLGDLHLWKKLSYTINFSSILIALRAVYRTMEIPHDRDYGLQYLQSHEWCFWTFDAAPIFCVLLAFAVWHPGRYLPRSYTGLRLDKARAVKEKDEISSMNSGSRCGQKTELREYKPEDFQSERSAADVIVRRYSYIGLVVNSELPIRTIGRSRLELFAVELEVRNSHSEEELKIPEGVKVNIKNRNVVVEGPRGKLTKSLGHLAVSFTHPKKEVIKIELHHGARKSVATLRTVRTLINNLIIGVTKGYKYKMRYVYAHFPINVNLDKNSETGCWEVEIRNFIGEKLVRRVAMRPGVEVEASKNQKDQLELSGNSLEDVSQGAADIQQICKVRNKDIRKFLDGLAKWQPWVIEEDEALPLLKAAYDRGLTTWDTANVYSNGVSEELVGKAIKKYDLPREKLVILTKCFGFVGEDPGLRTIQYGKELPQLKDYVNQGGLSRQAIFNAVNASLKRLDMDYIDLLQIHRFDPNTPIEETMEALHDLVKSGKVRYIGASSMWAVQFAQMQFAAEKNGWTKFISMQNHYNLLYREEEREMNRFCNDTGVGLIPWAPLCRGHLARPPSAFGSTTRSEGEQKAGNQSSGNNERDKKIIGRVEEIAKKRDWKMSHVALAWINKRVSSPIIGFSSVDRMDEALAARGKELSEEEERYLEELYEPVRIVGHS
;
A
#
# COMPACT_ATOMS: atom_id res chain seq x y z
N MET A 1 34.81 -55.80 30.81
CA MET A 1 35.70 -55.02 31.69
C MET A 1 37.12 -55.58 31.54
N ALA A 2 38.00 -54.94 30.77
CA ALA A 2 39.39 -55.40 30.58
C ALA A 2 40.34 -54.34 29.99
N ALA A 3 39.82 -53.46 29.11
CA ALA A 3 40.63 -52.50 28.34
C ALA A 3 40.49 -51.03 28.80
N VAL A 4 40.11 -50.80 30.06
CA VAL A 4 39.91 -49.44 30.63
C VAL A 4 40.96 -49.10 31.70
N ALA A 5 41.54 -50.10 32.35
CA ALA A 5 42.42 -49.93 33.53
C ALA A 5 43.88 -49.53 33.22
N SER A 6 44.18 -49.02 32.02
CA SER A 6 45.54 -48.67 31.59
C SER A 6 45.73 -47.21 31.15
N LEU A 7 44.70 -46.38 31.25
CA LEU A 7 44.76 -44.94 30.98
C LEU A 7 44.75 -44.06 32.26
N ASP A 8 44.47 -44.65 33.43
CA ASP A 8 44.34 -43.98 34.75
C ASP A 8 45.65 -43.38 35.33
N ALA A 9 46.73 -43.30 34.55
CA ALA A 9 48.08 -43.01 35.04
C ALA A 9 48.76 -41.76 34.42
N ARG A 10 48.07 -40.96 33.58
CA ARG A 10 48.69 -39.82 32.87
C ARG A 10 47.85 -38.53 32.76
N ALA A 11 46.90 -38.31 33.68
CA ALA A 11 46.07 -37.09 33.71
C ALA A 11 45.98 -36.40 35.09
N ALA A 12 46.89 -36.73 36.03
CA ALA A 12 47.07 -35.96 37.26
C ALA A 12 47.82 -34.66 36.97
N ALA A 13 47.14 -33.68 36.39
CA ALA A 13 47.66 -32.33 36.23
C ALA A 13 47.58 -31.59 37.58
N GLU A 14 48.74 -31.38 38.21
CA GLU A 14 48.85 -30.62 39.46
C GLU A 14 48.37 -29.17 39.25
N PHE A 15 47.42 -28.72 40.06
CA PHE A 15 46.87 -27.37 39.98
C PHE A 15 47.82 -26.38 40.67
N PRO A 16 48.38 -25.37 39.99
CA PRO A 16 49.09 -24.31 40.68
C PRO A 16 48.13 -23.55 41.60
N LYS A 17 48.48 -23.47 42.90
CA LYS A 17 47.74 -22.77 43.98
C LYS A 17 46.43 -23.41 44.45
N ARG A 18 46.46 -24.65 44.96
CA ARG A 18 45.55 -25.06 46.06
C ARG A 18 46.22 -25.27 47.42
N ASP A 19 47.56 -25.28 47.48
CA ASP A 19 48.32 -25.70 48.66
C ASP A 19 48.91 -24.55 49.49
N HIS A 20 48.46 -23.30 49.30
CA HIS A 20 49.06 -22.09 49.90
C HIS A 20 48.08 -21.13 50.59
N TYR A 21 46.81 -21.51 50.77
CA TYR A 21 45.89 -20.81 51.68
C TYR A 21 45.72 -21.64 52.97
N PRO A 22 45.59 -21.00 54.14
CA PRO A 22 45.05 -21.66 55.33
C PRO A 22 43.67 -22.26 55.03
N GLN A 23 43.36 -23.41 55.62
CA GLN A 23 42.17 -24.21 55.24
C GLN A 23 40.82 -23.51 55.53
N ASP A 24 40.84 -22.37 56.22
CA ASP A 24 39.66 -21.59 56.62
C ASP A 24 39.25 -20.50 55.61
N LEU A 25 40.06 -20.18 54.59
CA LEU A 25 39.78 -19.06 53.67
C LEU A 25 39.08 -19.50 52.38
N LEU A 26 37.78 -19.22 52.29
CA LEU A 26 36.96 -19.50 51.11
C LEU A 26 37.12 -18.40 50.05
N ASN A 27 38.08 -18.54 49.12
CA ASN A 27 38.17 -17.62 47.97
C ASN A 27 36.96 -17.85 47.04
N PRO A 28 36.14 -16.83 46.73
CA PRO A 28 35.02 -16.97 45.80
C PRO A 28 35.46 -17.07 44.33
N TYR A 29 36.70 -16.72 44.00
CA TYR A 29 37.31 -16.98 42.71
C TYR A 29 38.05 -18.32 42.69
N ILE A 30 38.02 -19.00 41.53
CA ILE A 30 38.75 -20.26 41.27
C ILE A 30 40.16 -19.95 40.68
N TYR A 31 40.58 -18.68 40.73
CA TYR A 31 41.81 -18.12 40.18
C TYR A 31 42.18 -16.82 40.93
N ASP A 32 43.45 -16.38 40.86
CA ASP A 32 43.83 -15.05 41.34
C ASP A 32 43.23 -13.96 40.41
N PRO A 33 42.44 -12.98 40.89
CA PRO A 33 41.83 -11.95 40.04
C PRO A 33 42.82 -10.82 39.67
N SER A 34 42.97 -10.51 38.38
CA SER A 34 43.88 -9.47 37.92
C SER A 34 43.38 -8.06 38.23
N ARG A 35 43.91 -7.46 39.31
CA ARG A 35 43.66 -6.06 39.71
C ARG A 35 43.85 -5.07 38.56
N ALA A 36 44.88 -5.25 37.72
CA ALA A 36 45.15 -4.36 36.59
C ALA A 36 44.02 -4.39 35.53
N LEU A 37 43.48 -5.58 35.23
CA LEU A 37 42.34 -5.73 34.32
C LEU A 37 41.05 -5.21 34.96
N ALA A 38 40.83 -5.46 36.26
CA ALA A 38 39.67 -4.95 37.00
C ALA A 38 39.62 -3.42 37.03
N ILE A 39 40.74 -2.75 37.31
CA ILE A 39 40.87 -1.28 37.26
C ILE A 39 40.56 -0.77 35.85
N THR A 40 41.18 -1.37 34.83
CA THR A 40 41.06 -0.93 33.44
C THR A 40 39.62 -1.09 32.93
N ALA A 41 38.97 -2.21 33.25
CA ALA A 41 37.58 -2.46 32.88
C ALA A 41 36.62 -1.48 33.57
N ALA A 42 36.76 -1.26 34.88
CA ALA A 42 35.91 -0.32 35.62
C ALA A 42 36.03 1.12 35.06
N VAL A 43 37.25 1.59 34.79
CA VAL A 43 37.48 2.92 34.20
C VAL A 43 36.89 3.03 32.79
N LEU A 44 37.13 2.04 31.92
CA LEU A 44 36.62 2.05 30.55
C LEU A 44 35.08 1.98 30.48
N ILE A 45 34.45 1.15 31.33
CA ILE A 45 32.99 1.03 31.41
C ILE A 45 32.37 2.34 31.91
N VAL A 46 32.88 2.94 32.99
CA VAL A 46 32.33 4.20 33.54
C VAL A 46 32.50 5.38 32.57
N LEU A 47 33.63 5.50 31.87
CA LEU A 47 33.81 6.53 30.83
C LEU A 47 32.82 6.35 29.67
N LEU A 48 32.59 5.10 29.26
CA LEU A 48 31.64 4.74 28.21
C LEU A 48 30.18 4.92 28.64
N SER A 49 29.88 4.69 29.92
CA SER A 49 28.60 4.96 30.59
C SER A 49 28.25 6.43 30.56
N VAL A 50 29.15 7.30 31.05
CA VAL A 50 28.98 8.76 31.04
C VAL A 50 28.74 9.26 29.61
N TYR A 51 29.56 8.84 28.64
CA TYR A 51 29.37 9.24 27.24
C TYR A 51 28.02 8.76 26.68
N SER A 52 27.63 7.51 26.93
CA SER A 52 26.33 6.96 26.49
C SER A 52 25.14 7.69 27.11
N LEU A 53 25.23 8.09 28.39
CA LEU A 53 24.22 8.89 29.06
C LEU A 53 24.10 10.29 28.44
N THR A 54 25.21 10.94 28.08
CA THR A 54 25.15 12.22 27.34
C THR A 54 24.49 12.05 25.97
N GLN A 55 24.74 10.95 25.26
CA GLN A 55 24.09 10.66 23.97
C GLN A 55 22.57 10.45 24.12
N TYR A 56 22.15 9.69 25.14
CA TYR A 56 20.75 9.42 25.47
C TYR A 56 19.97 10.73 25.73
N LEU A 57 20.52 11.61 26.58
CA LEU A 57 19.91 12.91 26.90
C LEU A 57 19.93 13.86 25.70
N ARG A 58 21.08 14.00 25.02
CA ARG A 58 21.28 14.90 23.85
C ARG A 58 20.33 14.56 22.70
N HIS A 59 20.09 13.28 22.45
CA HIS A 59 19.22 12.81 21.38
C HIS A 59 17.77 12.55 21.82
N ARG A 60 17.44 12.73 23.11
CA ARG A 60 16.10 12.50 23.68
C ARG A 60 15.53 11.13 23.28
N SER A 61 16.35 10.09 23.37
CA SER A 61 16.04 8.73 22.89
C SER A 61 15.33 7.89 23.96
N TRP A 62 14.20 8.40 24.48
CA TRP A 62 13.46 7.87 25.62
C TRP A 62 13.00 6.40 25.46
N PHE A 63 12.94 5.86 24.23
CA PHE A 63 12.68 4.43 24.02
C PHE A 63 13.82 3.51 24.46
N PHE A 64 15.05 4.03 24.54
CA PHE A 64 16.28 3.27 24.76
C PHE A 64 16.69 3.18 26.25
N TRP A 65 15.76 3.52 27.16
CA TRP A 65 15.95 3.53 28.62
C TRP A 65 16.52 2.22 29.20
N ALA A 66 16.16 1.07 28.61
CA ALA A 66 16.66 -0.24 29.02
C ALA A 66 18.20 -0.34 28.89
N ALA A 67 18.81 0.31 27.89
CA ALA A 67 20.27 0.36 27.77
C ALA A 67 20.92 1.10 28.95
N ILE A 68 20.26 2.12 29.50
CA ILE A 68 20.77 2.86 30.66
C ILE A 68 20.74 1.99 31.91
N ILE A 69 19.73 1.12 32.08
CA ILE A 69 19.72 0.13 33.18
C ILE A 69 20.83 -0.90 32.99
N ALA A 70 21.01 -1.44 31.78
CA ALA A 70 22.12 -2.37 31.48
C ALA A 70 23.48 -1.74 31.81
N ILE A 71 23.69 -0.47 31.43
CA ILE A 71 24.90 0.29 31.69
C ILE A 71 25.12 0.49 33.21
N LEU A 72 24.11 0.96 33.95
CA LEU A 72 24.22 1.17 35.41
C LEU A 72 24.49 -0.14 36.18
N MET A 73 23.95 -1.27 35.71
CA MET A 73 24.28 -2.59 36.24
C MET A 73 25.73 -2.98 35.94
N LEU A 74 26.25 -2.70 34.73
CA LEU A 74 27.65 -2.98 34.39
C LEU A 74 28.63 -2.06 35.14
N ASP A 75 28.30 -0.78 35.32
CA ASP A 75 29.05 0.16 36.17
C ASP A 75 29.19 -0.43 37.59
N LEU A 76 28.07 -0.74 38.24
CA LEU A 76 28.05 -1.35 39.57
C LEU A 76 28.80 -2.69 39.60
N GLY A 77 28.60 -3.54 38.59
CA GLY A 77 29.21 -4.86 38.49
C GLY A 77 30.74 -4.80 38.41
N PHE A 78 31.29 -3.97 37.53
CA PHE A 78 32.75 -3.83 37.38
C PHE A 78 33.38 -3.04 38.53
N ILE A 79 32.69 -2.07 39.13
CA ILE A 79 33.15 -1.41 40.38
C ILE A 79 33.19 -2.43 41.53
N CYS A 80 32.18 -3.28 41.68
CA CYS A 80 32.20 -4.36 42.67
C CYS A 80 33.30 -5.40 42.38
N ARG A 81 33.57 -5.74 41.11
CA ARG A 81 34.69 -6.63 40.73
C ARG A 81 36.04 -6.03 41.07
N LEU A 82 36.19 -4.70 40.92
CA LEU A 82 37.37 -3.98 41.35
C LEU A 82 37.55 -4.10 42.87
N VAL A 83 36.50 -3.87 43.66
CA VAL A 83 36.55 -4.02 45.13
C VAL A 83 36.92 -5.45 45.55
N SER A 84 36.29 -6.48 44.99
CA SER A 84 36.61 -7.89 45.32
C SER A 84 37.99 -8.35 44.81
N SER A 85 38.62 -7.64 43.87
CA SER A 85 40.02 -7.91 43.49
C SER A 85 41.05 -7.33 44.47
N TYR A 86 40.66 -6.42 45.35
CA TYR A 86 41.49 -5.91 46.45
C TYR A 86 41.23 -6.63 47.78
N ASP A 87 40.00 -7.10 48.00
CA ASP A 87 39.54 -7.72 49.24
C ASP A 87 38.70 -8.97 48.93
N GLU A 88 39.40 -10.05 48.62
CA GLU A 88 38.82 -11.34 48.20
C GLU A 88 38.03 -12.05 49.32
N ALA A 89 38.24 -11.65 50.58
CA ALA A 89 37.52 -12.17 51.75
C ALA A 89 36.08 -11.63 51.87
N LYS A 90 35.68 -10.64 51.05
CA LYS A 90 34.33 -10.07 51.05
C LYS A 90 33.47 -10.72 49.97
N GLU A 91 32.67 -11.72 50.36
CA GLU A 91 31.73 -12.41 49.46
C GLU A 91 30.69 -11.46 48.83
N ALA A 92 30.21 -10.43 49.54
CA ALA A 92 29.10 -9.59 49.05
C ALA A 92 29.46 -8.74 47.80
N PRO A 93 30.61 -8.01 47.73
CA PRO A 93 31.10 -7.41 46.48
C PRO A 93 31.23 -8.41 45.33
N PHE A 94 31.74 -9.63 45.59
CA PHE A 94 31.83 -10.67 44.56
C PHE A 94 30.45 -11.08 44.03
N LEU A 95 29.48 -11.35 44.92
CA LEU A 95 28.13 -11.75 44.56
C LEU A 95 27.39 -10.65 43.78
N VAL A 96 27.54 -9.38 44.18
CA VAL A 96 26.97 -8.23 43.44
C VAL A 96 27.64 -8.08 42.07
N SER A 97 28.96 -8.19 41.98
CA SER A 97 29.73 -8.21 40.71
C SER A 97 29.17 -9.28 39.76
N TRP A 98 29.10 -10.52 40.24
CA TRP A 98 28.65 -11.66 39.45
C TRP A 98 27.19 -11.51 39.00
N LEU A 99 26.29 -11.15 39.92
CA LEU A 99 24.86 -10.99 39.63
C LEU A 99 24.59 -9.86 38.62
N MET A 100 25.24 -8.69 38.80
CA MET A 100 25.01 -7.55 37.92
C MET A 100 25.57 -7.80 36.51
N ILE A 101 26.78 -8.35 36.39
CA ILE A 101 27.39 -8.69 35.10
C ILE A 101 26.62 -9.83 34.41
N LEU A 102 26.12 -10.81 35.17
CA LEU A 102 25.27 -11.89 34.64
C LEU A 102 24.00 -11.33 33.98
N LEU A 103 23.26 -10.46 34.69
CA LEU A 103 21.91 -10.04 34.31
C LEU A 103 21.83 -8.83 33.38
N ALA A 104 22.84 -7.96 33.33
CA ALA A 104 22.79 -6.73 32.52
C ALA A 104 22.53 -6.94 31.01
N PRO A 105 23.05 -8.00 30.35
CA PRO A 105 22.78 -8.23 28.93
C PRO A 105 21.29 -8.49 28.58
N SER A 106 20.44 -8.84 29.54
CA SER A 106 18.98 -8.94 29.35
C SER A 106 18.33 -7.57 29.11
N PHE A 107 18.77 -6.54 29.83
CA PHE A 107 18.35 -5.17 29.57
C PHE A 107 18.92 -4.62 28.25
N LEU A 108 20.11 -5.09 27.87
CA LEU A 108 20.74 -4.81 26.58
C LEU A 108 20.00 -5.53 25.41
N ALA A 109 19.37 -6.68 25.68
CA ALA A 109 18.41 -7.36 24.80
C ALA A 109 17.23 -6.46 24.47
N ALA A 110 16.53 -5.98 25.51
CA ALA A 110 15.37 -5.12 25.37
C ALA A 110 15.70 -3.81 24.63
N ALA A 111 16.92 -3.27 24.82
CA ALA A 111 17.44 -2.16 24.04
C ALA A 111 17.60 -2.51 22.54
N CYS A 112 18.15 -3.68 22.20
CA CYS A 112 18.25 -4.17 20.82
C CYS A 112 16.86 -4.39 20.19
N TYR A 113 15.95 -5.06 20.90
CA TYR A 113 14.59 -5.37 20.43
C TYR A 113 13.75 -4.09 20.18
N THR A 114 13.90 -3.07 21.03
CA THR A 114 13.23 -1.77 20.86
C THR A 114 13.83 -0.96 19.72
N ALA A 115 15.16 -0.91 19.60
CA ALA A 115 15.86 -0.24 18.51
C ALA A 115 15.53 -0.88 17.14
N PHE A 116 15.57 -2.20 17.02
CA PHE A 116 15.20 -2.93 15.80
C PHE A 116 13.74 -2.69 15.40
N SER A 117 12.83 -2.68 16.37
CA SER A 117 11.43 -2.31 16.12
C SER A 117 11.31 -0.89 15.55
N ARG A 118 12.04 0.10 16.10
CA ARG A 118 12.10 1.46 15.51
C ARG A 118 12.68 1.45 14.10
N VAL A 119 13.73 0.67 13.82
CA VAL A 119 14.29 0.50 12.47
C VAL A 119 13.26 -0.09 11.50
N VAL A 120 12.63 -1.22 11.81
CA VAL A 120 11.59 -1.82 10.97
C VAL A 120 10.45 -0.83 10.69
N TRP A 121 9.94 -0.16 11.73
CA TRP A 121 8.89 0.85 11.56
C TRP A 121 9.36 2.12 10.84
N PHE A 122 10.66 2.35 10.63
CA PHE A 122 11.21 3.46 9.85
C PHE A 122 11.63 3.07 8.42
N SER A 123 12.26 1.91 8.22
CA SER A 123 12.92 1.51 6.95
C SER A 123 12.32 0.31 6.23
N CYS A 124 11.21 -0.25 6.71
CA CYS A 124 10.42 -1.24 5.96
C CYS A 124 9.34 -0.53 5.11
N PRO A 125 9.23 -0.76 3.80
CA PRO A 125 8.08 -0.34 3.00
C PRO A 125 6.74 -0.79 3.62
N ASN A 126 5.67 -0.03 3.39
CA ASN A 126 4.39 -0.21 4.12
C ASN A 126 3.62 -1.47 3.69
N ASP A 127 3.76 -1.89 2.43
CA ASP A 127 3.39 -3.21 1.89
C ASP A 127 4.21 -4.36 2.53
N ALA A 128 5.51 -4.13 2.74
CA ALA A 128 6.44 -5.11 3.30
C ALA A 128 6.31 -5.29 4.82
N LEU A 129 5.53 -4.47 5.53
CA LEU A 129 5.28 -4.56 6.99
C LEU A 129 4.34 -5.73 7.38
N ASN A 130 4.63 -6.92 6.88
CA ASN A 130 3.83 -8.13 7.05
C ASN A 130 4.64 -9.30 7.65
N PHE A 131 3.94 -10.38 8.03
CA PHE A 131 4.55 -11.56 8.65
C PHE A 131 5.52 -12.32 7.73
N LYS A 132 5.27 -12.37 6.41
CA LYS A 132 6.13 -13.11 5.45
C LYS A 132 7.54 -12.48 5.37
N THR A 133 7.64 -11.15 5.47
CA THR A 133 8.93 -10.44 5.50
C THR A 133 9.74 -10.81 6.75
N LEU A 134 9.13 -10.71 7.93
CA LEU A 134 9.83 -10.68 9.22
C LEU A 134 9.80 -11.99 10.03
N TRP A 135 8.96 -12.97 9.66
CA TRP A 135 8.63 -14.15 10.48
C TRP A 135 8.09 -13.83 11.89
N CYS A 136 7.75 -12.56 12.13
CA CYS A 136 7.07 -12.06 13.31
C CYS A 136 6.20 -10.88 12.87
N TRP A 137 5.03 -10.70 13.50
CA TRP A 137 4.18 -9.55 13.19
C TRP A 137 4.88 -8.25 13.64
N PRO A 138 5.10 -7.24 12.78
CA PRO A 138 5.87 -6.04 13.16
C PRO A 138 5.25 -5.23 14.30
N ARG A 139 3.95 -5.41 14.59
CA ARG A 139 3.30 -4.82 15.77
C ARG A 139 3.72 -5.50 17.09
N TRP A 140 4.13 -6.77 17.06
CA TRP A 140 4.35 -7.67 18.20
C TRP A 140 5.83 -7.95 18.53
N ILE A 141 6.79 -7.62 17.65
CA ILE A 141 8.24 -7.84 17.88
C ILE A 141 8.67 -7.41 19.29
N THR A 142 8.46 -6.14 19.66
CA THR A 142 8.87 -5.64 20.98
C THR A 142 8.18 -6.36 22.16
N PRO A 143 6.84 -6.44 22.26
CA PRO A 143 6.22 -7.11 23.40
C PRO A 143 6.54 -8.61 23.49
N CYS A 144 6.70 -9.33 22.37
CA CYS A 144 7.08 -10.74 22.42
C CYS A 144 8.52 -10.93 22.95
N PHE A 145 9.52 -10.36 22.28
CA PHE A 145 10.93 -10.60 22.66
C PHE A 145 11.27 -10.02 24.04
N VAL A 146 10.70 -8.87 24.41
CA VAL A 146 10.91 -8.31 25.76
C VAL A 146 10.22 -9.16 26.85
N LEU A 147 9.01 -9.71 26.61
CA LEU A 147 8.32 -10.54 27.61
C LEU A 147 9.05 -11.86 27.86
N PHE A 148 9.54 -12.54 26.81
CA PHE A 148 10.31 -13.77 26.96
C PHE A 148 11.68 -13.53 27.64
N ASP A 149 12.35 -12.43 27.33
CA ASP A 149 13.64 -12.09 27.96
C ASP A 149 13.46 -11.63 29.42
N MET A 150 12.37 -10.91 29.75
CA MET A 150 11.97 -10.61 31.14
C MET A 150 11.62 -11.88 31.93
N LEU A 151 10.93 -12.84 31.32
CA LEU A 151 10.66 -14.14 31.96
C LEU A 151 11.95 -14.91 32.24
N SER A 152 12.89 -14.92 31.29
CA SER A 152 14.24 -15.46 31.51
C SER A 152 14.98 -14.74 32.63
N PHE A 153 14.99 -13.40 32.64
CA PHE A 153 15.62 -12.60 33.70
C PHE A 153 15.07 -12.96 35.09
N LEU A 154 13.75 -13.15 35.22
CA LEU A 154 13.14 -13.57 36.49
C LEU A 154 13.60 -14.99 36.90
N ILE A 155 13.66 -15.93 35.95
CA ILE A 155 14.17 -17.29 36.21
C ILE A 155 15.65 -17.26 36.62
N GLN A 156 16.49 -16.48 35.93
CA GLN A 156 17.91 -16.28 36.27
C GLN A 156 18.07 -15.64 37.67
N LEU A 157 17.27 -14.62 38.00
CA LEU A 157 17.29 -13.96 39.31
C LEU A 157 16.84 -14.89 40.44
N ILE A 158 15.85 -15.76 40.21
CA ILE A 158 15.44 -16.80 41.16
C ILE A 158 16.56 -17.81 41.39
N GLY A 159 17.16 -18.34 40.31
CA GLY A 159 18.27 -19.29 40.40
C GLY A 159 19.50 -18.70 41.11
N ALA A 160 19.88 -17.47 40.74
CA ALA A 160 20.99 -16.74 41.38
C ALA A 160 20.70 -16.40 42.85
N SER A 161 19.46 -16.04 43.20
CA SER A 161 19.06 -15.82 44.59
C SER A 161 19.08 -17.11 45.42
N GLN A 162 18.69 -18.25 44.84
CA GLN A 162 18.81 -19.55 45.50
C GLN A 162 20.27 -19.94 45.75
N ILE A 163 21.15 -19.76 44.75
CA ILE A 163 22.60 -19.95 44.92
C ILE A 163 23.13 -19.05 46.06
N SER A 164 22.82 -17.74 46.02
CA SER A 164 23.28 -16.78 47.04
C SER A 164 22.80 -17.14 48.45
N ARG A 165 21.55 -17.61 48.61
CA ARG A 165 20.97 -18.07 49.88
C ARG A 165 21.60 -19.35 50.44
N GLN A 166 22.50 -20.00 49.70
CA GLN A 166 23.18 -21.24 50.09
C GLN A 166 24.68 -21.06 50.33
N TYR A 167 25.23 -19.86 50.05
CA TYR A 167 26.50 -19.40 50.63
C TYR A 167 26.31 -18.91 52.08
N ASP A 168 25.18 -18.24 52.34
CA ASP A 168 24.84 -17.68 53.64
C ASP A 168 24.30 -18.73 54.63
N HIS A 169 24.41 -18.41 55.93
CA HIS A 169 23.88 -19.18 57.07
C HIS A 169 24.37 -20.63 57.27
N ASP A 170 25.67 -20.81 57.55
CA ASP A 170 26.12 -21.90 58.44
C ASP A 170 27.39 -21.45 59.19
N PRO A 171 27.35 -21.26 60.54
CA PRO A 171 28.51 -20.82 61.32
C PRO A 171 29.55 -21.91 61.59
N SER A 172 29.31 -23.17 61.18
CA SER A 172 30.21 -24.29 61.50
C SER A 172 31.41 -24.39 60.55
N GLY A 173 32.62 -24.46 61.13
CA GLY A 173 33.90 -24.56 60.41
C GLY A 173 34.19 -25.93 59.77
N SER A 174 33.16 -26.62 59.26
CA SER A 174 33.25 -27.98 58.69
C SER A 174 32.67 -28.07 57.27
N ARG A 175 32.79 -26.98 56.50
CA ARG A 175 32.35 -26.85 55.10
C ARG A 175 33.14 -27.75 54.13
N THR A 176 32.76 -29.02 54.04
CA THR A 176 33.24 -29.89 52.94
C THR A 176 32.65 -29.45 51.60
N ILE A 177 33.53 -29.20 50.62
CA ILE A 177 33.20 -28.65 49.28
C ILE A 177 32.05 -29.40 48.59
N SER A 178 32.05 -30.73 48.67
CA SER A 178 31.01 -31.57 48.02
C SER A 178 29.62 -31.49 48.66
N SER A 179 29.44 -30.77 49.77
CA SER A 179 28.14 -30.53 50.41
C SER A 179 27.51 -29.21 49.97
N SER A 180 28.28 -28.14 49.86
CA SER A 180 27.84 -26.84 49.34
C SER A 180 27.56 -26.90 47.83
N GLU A 181 28.39 -27.61 47.05
CA GLU A 181 28.14 -27.85 45.62
C GLU A 181 26.82 -28.58 45.36
N ARG A 182 26.49 -29.59 46.17
CA ARG A 182 25.21 -30.32 46.08
C ARG A 182 24.01 -29.48 46.49
N LYS A 183 24.15 -28.59 47.49
CA LYS A 183 23.10 -27.62 47.84
C LYS A 183 22.84 -26.64 46.67
N ALA A 184 23.89 -26.14 46.02
CA ALA A 184 23.82 -25.17 44.92
C ALA A 184 23.22 -25.71 43.60
N LEU A 185 23.15 -27.03 43.41
CA LEU A 185 22.78 -27.66 42.15
C LEU A 185 21.40 -27.21 41.58
N PRO A 186 20.29 -27.16 42.38
CA PRO A 186 18.98 -26.76 41.85
C PRO A 186 18.95 -25.29 41.40
N GLY A 187 19.63 -24.40 42.14
CA GLY A 187 19.76 -22.99 41.79
C GLY A 187 20.56 -22.79 40.49
N ARG A 188 21.62 -23.58 40.27
CA ARG A 188 22.37 -23.63 39.00
C ARG A 188 21.50 -24.11 37.85
N VAL A 189 20.74 -25.20 38.02
CA VAL A 189 19.83 -25.73 36.98
C VAL A 189 18.75 -24.71 36.60
N ILE A 190 18.14 -24.03 37.57
CA ILE A 190 17.16 -22.96 37.32
C ILE A 190 17.80 -21.79 36.57
N LEU A 191 18.98 -21.33 37.01
CA LEU A 191 19.71 -20.23 36.35
C LEU A 191 20.07 -20.57 34.90
N VAL A 192 20.61 -21.76 34.66
CA VAL A 192 20.96 -22.25 33.30
C VAL A 192 19.71 -22.40 32.44
N SER A 193 18.58 -22.88 32.99
CA SER A 193 17.30 -22.92 32.27
C SER A 193 16.84 -21.52 31.83
N GLY A 194 17.05 -20.51 32.68
CA GLY A 194 16.86 -19.11 32.33
C GLY A 194 17.77 -18.68 31.18
N LEU A 195 19.08 -18.92 31.27
CA LEU A 195 20.03 -18.57 30.21
C LEU A 195 19.75 -19.28 28.88
N VAL A 196 19.29 -20.53 28.89
CA VAL A 196 18.86 -21.26 27.67
C VAL A 196 17.62 -20.61 27.06
N LEU A 197 16.63 -20.21 27.87
CA LEU A 197 15.46 -19.46 27.37
C LEU A 197 15.86 -18.10 26.77
N GLN A 198 16.82 -17.40 27.38
CA GLN A 198 17.39 -16.17 26.82
C GLN A 198 18.11 -16.43 25.49
N MET A 199 18.98 -17.45 25.44
CA MET A 199 19.71 -17.81 24.23
C MET A 199 18.77 -18.15 23.07
N LEU A 200 17.69 -18.91 23.31
CA LEU A 200 16.66 -19.19 22.31
C LEU A 200 15.95 -17.92 21.82
N CYS A 201 15.61 -17.01 22.74
CA CYS A 201 15.02 -15.71 22.45
C CYS A 201 15.95 -14.86 21.54
N PHE A 202 17.22 -14.74 21.92
CA PHE A 202 18.25 -13.99 21.20
C PHE A 202 18.61 -14.57 19.83
N VAL A 203 18.77 -15.90 19.72
CA VAL A 203 19.08 -16.56 18.44
C VAL A 203 17.92 -16.38 17.46
N THR A 204 16.68 -16.55 17.93
CA THR A 204 15.47 -16.30 17.12
C THR A 204 15.40 -14.84 16.65
N PHE A 205 15.64 -13.88 17.55
CA PHE A 205 15.71 -12.46 17.20
C PHE A 205 16.84 -12.16 16.19
N SER A 206 18.01 -12.75 16.37
CA SER A 206 19.18 -12.55 15.50
C SER A 206 18.90 -13.06 14.08
N ILE A 207 18.26 -14.23 13.94
CA ILE A 207 17.81 -14.76 12.64
C ILE A 207 16.81 -13.80 11.97
N ILE A 208 15.84 -13.26 12.72
CA ILE A 208 14.87 -12.29 12.20
C ILE A 208 15.55 -10.97 11.78
N SER A 209 16.51 -10.48 12.58
CA SER A 209 17.24 -9.24 12.30
C SER A 209 18.15 -9.38 11.07
N MET A 210 18.85 -10.50 10.93
CA MET A 210 19.68 -10.80 9.76
C MET A 210 18.82 -11.04 8.51
N ARG A 211 17.67 -11.74 8.63
CA ARG A 211 16.70 -11.89 7.54
C ARG A 211 16.18 -10.55 7.06
N TYR A 212 15.73 -9.68 7.97
CA TYR A 212 15.29 -8.33 7.62
C TYR A 212 16.40 -7.53 6.95
N PHE A 213 17.63 -7.59 7.45
CA PHE A 213 18.77 -6.92 6.85
C PHE A 213 19.09 -7.44 5.44
N TYR A 214 19.02 -8.76 5.21
CA TYR A 214 19.24 -9.36 3.90
C TYR A 214 18.14 -8.96 2.89
N ILE A 215 16.87 -8.98 3.30
CA ILE A 215 15.74 -8.57 2.43
C ILE A 215 15.82 -7.07 2.11
N SER A 216 16.06 -6.23 3.13
CA SER A 216 16.12 -4.77 2.96
C SER A 216 17.33 -4.25 2.17
N ARG A 217 18.31 -5.11 1.86
CA ARG A 217 19.36 -4.83 0.86
C ARG A 217 18.85 -4.89 -0.59
N ARG A 218 17.69 -5.49 -0.85
CA ARG A 218 17.07 -5.60 -2.19
C ARG A 218 16.07 -4.49 -2.51
N TRP A 219 15.64 -3.71 -1.52
CA TRP A 219 14.73 -2.57 -1.76
C TRP A 219 15.45 -1.42 -2.45
N SER A 220 14.71 -0.72 -3.33
CA SER A 220 15.27 0.28 -4.22
C SER A 220 15.64 1.57 -3.48
N ALA A 221 16.36 2.47 -4.15
CA ALA A 221 16.73 3.75 -3.56
C ALA A 221 15.54 4.74 -3.44
N TYR A 222 14.39 4.45 -4.03
CA TYR A 222 13.24 5.36 -4.09
C TYR A 222 12.39 5.30 -2.82
N ASP A 223 12.22 4.11 -2.25
CA ASP A 223 11.26 3.83 -1.16
C ASP A 223 11.63 4.43 0.20
N LEU A 224 12.85 4.98 0.34
CA LEU A 224 13.46 5.33 1.63
C LEU A 224 14.29 6.61 1.56
N GLY A 225 14.04 7.54 2.50
CA GLY A 225 14.86 8.74 2.70
C GLY A 225 16.29 8.42 3.17
N ASP A 226 17.22 9.33 2.85
CA ASP A 226 18.70 9.26 3.02
C ASP A 226 19.27 7.91 3.55
N LEU A 227 19.59 7.06 2.57
CA LEU A 227 19.72 5.62 2.71
C LEU A 227 21.00 5.10 3.41
N HIS A 228 21.88 5.98 3.87
CA HIS A 228 23.11 5.58 4.58
C HIS A 228 22.98 5.53 6.10
N LEU A 229 21.93 6.11 6.68
CA LEU A 229 21.81 6.28 8.13
C LEU A 229 21.26 5.02 8.83
N TRP A 230 20.07 4.54 8.44
CA TRP A 230 19.44 3.38 9.09
C TRP A 230 20.21 2.06 8.87
N LYS A 231 20.96 1.94 7.77
CA LYS A 231 21.80 0.77 7.49
C LYS A 231 22.92 0.62 8.51
N LYS A 232 23.55 1.71 8.96
CA LYS A 232 24.58 1.69 10.03
C LYS A 232 23.98 1.23 11.37
N LEU A 233 22.79 1.70 11.71
CA LEU A 233 22.06 1.22 12.89
C LEU A 233 21.68 -0.27 12.77
N SER A 234 21.32 -0.74 11.58
CA SER A 234 21.03 -2.16 11.32
C SER A 234 22.27 -3.05 11.47
N TYR A 235 23.44 -2.62 10.97
CA TYR A 235 24.71 -3.30 11.23
C TYR A 235 25.03 -3.34 12.74
N THR A 236 24.86 -2.22 13.43
CA THR A 236 25.08 -2.10 14.89
C THR A 236 24.23 -3.11 15.66
N ILE A 237 22.93 -3.18 15.36
CA ILE A 237 22.00 -4.12 16.01
C ILE A 237 22.39 -5.58 15.75
N ASN A 238 22.71 -5.95 14.50
CA ASN A 238 23.08 -7.33 14.17
C ASN A 238 24.42 -7.74 14.83
N PHE A 239 25.44 -6.87 14.78
CA PHE A 239 26.72 -7.07 15.45
C PHE A 239 26.54 -7.28 16.95
N SER A 240 25.79 -6.38 17.61
CA SER A 240 25.50 -6.49 19.04
C SER A 240 24.73 -7.75 19.40
N SER A 241 23.77 -8.17 18.57
CA SER A 241 22.97 -9.39 18.81
C SER A 241 23.83 -10.66 18.75
N ILE A 242 24.75 -10.73 17.79
CA ILE A 242 25.71 -11.84 17.66
C ILE A 242 26.63 -11.90 18.87
N LEU A 243 27.18 -10.77 19.33
CA LEU A 243 28.06 -10.73 20.50
C LEU A 243 27.36 -11.14 21.80
N ILE A 244 26.10 -10.70 22.01
CA ILE A 244 25.35 -11.13 23.21
C ILE A 244 24.95 -12.61 23.11
N ALA A 245 24.65 -13.13 21.91
CA ALA A 245 24.39 -14.56 21.71
C ALA A 245 25.62 -15.43 21.99
N LEU A 246 26.81 -15.03 21.51
CA LEU A 246 28.08 -15.72 21.82
C LEU A 246 28.39 -15.70 23.32
N ARG A 247 28.17 -14.56 23.98
CA ARG A 247 28.26 -14.44 25.45
C ARG A 247 27.27 -15.37 26.16
N ALA A 248 26.04 -15.48 25.68
CA ALA A 248 25.03 -16.36 26.27
C ALA A 248 25.43 -17.83 26.16
N VAL A 249 25.98 -18.25 25.01
CA VAL A 249 26.58 -19.60 24.82
C VAL A 249 27.72 -19.83 25.80
N TYR A 250 28.63 -18.87 25.98
CA TYR A 250 29.70 -18.98 27.00
C TYR A 250 29.11 -19.19 28.41
N ARG A 251 28.12 -18.39 28.83
CA ARG A 251 27.52 -18.53 30.17
C ARG A 251 26.69 -19.81 30.35
N THR A 252 26.06 -20.36 29.31
CA THR A 252 25.40 -21.68 29.40
C THR A 252 26.40 -22.84 29.47
N MET A 253 27.63 -22.66 28.98
CA MET A 253 28.71 -23.66 29.06
C MET A 253 29.58 -23.51 30.33
N GLU A 254 29.67 -22.30 30.89
CA GLU A 254 30.47 -21.98 32.08
C GLU A 254 29.79 -22.44 33.39
N ILE A 255 28.47 -22.30 33.52
CA ILE A 255 27.77 -22.45 34.82
C ILE A 255 27.42 -23.91 35.23
N PRO A 256 27.11 -24.86 34.32
CA PRO A 256 26.92 -26.26 34.68
C PRO A 256 28.17 -26.87 35.32
N HIS A 257 27.98 -27.74 36.31
CA HIS A 257 29.07 -28.43 37.00
C HIS A 257 28.68 -29.90 37.22
N ASP A 258 28.82 -30.69 36.17
CA ASP A 258 28.74 -32.16 36.20
C ASP A 258 30.12 -32.74 35.84
N ARG A 259 30.53 -33.77 36.58
CA ARG A 259 31.92 -34.27 36.61
C ARG A 259 32.45 -34.78 35.27
N ASP A 260 31.57 -35.19 34.37
CA ASP A 260 31.95 -35.91 33.15
C ASP A 260 31.84 -35.08 31.86
N TYR A 261 31.26 -33.87 31.92
CA TYR A 261 31.06 -32.98 30.74
C TYR A 261 31.26 -31.48 30.99
N GLY A 262 31.53 -31.04 32.23
CA GLY A 262 31.75 -29.62 32.54
C GLY A 262 33.11 -29.10 32.06
N LEU A 263 33.12 -27.97 31.35
CA LEU A 263 34.34 -27.28 30.89
C LEU A 263 35.02 -26.51 32.04
N GLN A 264 35.53 -27.24 33.04
CA GLN A 264 36.20 -26.70 34.24
C GLN A 264 37.38 -25.75 33.90
N TYR A 265 37.98 -25.91 32.72
CA TYR A 265 38.97 -24.99 32.16
C TYR A 265 38.46 -23.54 32.03
N LEU A 266 37.19 -23.33 31.62
CA LEU A 266 36.61 -21.99 31.46
C LEU A 266 36.44 -21.27 32.80
N GLN A 267 36.06 -21.99 33.86
CA GLN A 267 35.90 -21.42 35.21
C GLN A 267 37.23 -21.09 35.89
N SER A 268 38.28 -21.88 35.61
CA SER A 268 39.60 -21.79 36.28
C SER A 268 40.56 -20.77 35.67
N HIS A 269 40.22 -20.16 34.53
CA HIS A 269 41.10 -19.24 33.80
C HIS A 269 40.42 -17.87 33.63
N GLU A 270 40.92 -16.82 34.31
CA GLU A 270 40.31 -15.49 34.27
C GLU A 270 40.23 -14.92 32.83
N TRP A 271 41.18 -15.27 31.96
CA TRP A 271 41.17 -14.80 30.57
C TRP A 271 39.90 -15.22 29.82
N CYS A 272 39.29 -16.36 30.16
CA CYS A 272 38.03 -16.82 29.56
C CYS A 272 36.88 -15.82 29.85
N PHE A 273 36.76 -15.36 31.09
CA PHE A 273 35.80 -14.31 31.47
C PHE A 273 36.06 -13.01 30.71
N TRP A 274 37.32 -12.54 30.67
CA TRP A 274 37.64 -11.30 29.98
C TRP A 274 37.39 -11.37 28.46
N THR A 275 37.68 -12.51 27.82
CA THR A 275 37.56 -12.70 26.37
C THR A 275 36.13 -13.04 25.90
N PHE A 276 35.38 -13.85 26.63
CA PHE A 276 34.08 -14.38 26.18
C PHE A 276 32.85 -13.76 26.90
N ASP A 277 33.04 -13.07 28.02
CA ASP A 277 31.95 -12.37 28.73
C ASP A 277 32.13 -10.84 28.69
N ALA A 278 33.25 -10.33 29.18
CA ALA A 278 33.44 -8.88 29.32
C ALA A 278 33.68 -8.16 27.98
N ALA A 279 34.62 -8.63 27.16
CA ALA A 279 34.96 -7.98 25.90
C ALA A 279 33.80 -7.93 24.87
N PRO A 280 32.97 -8.98 24.68
CA PRO A 280 31.80 -8.91 23.81
C PRO A 280 30.80 -7.83 24.26
N ILE A 281 30.52 -7.73 25.56
CA ILE A 281 29.59 -6.73 26.10
C ILE A 281 30.19 -5.31 26.02
N PHE A 282 31.49 -5.14 26.26
CA PHE A 282 32.18 -3.85 26.03
C PHE A 282 32.08 -3.41 24.56
N CYS A 283 32.30 -4.32 23.61
CA CYS A 283 32.14 -4.06 22.17
C CYS A 283 30.70 -3.69 21.79
N VAL A 284 29.68 -4.30 22.42
CA VAL A 284 28.26 -3.92 22.25
C VAL A 284 28.02 -2.49 22.73
N LEU A 285 28.48 -2.13 23.93
CA LEU A 285 28.34 -0.78 24.48
C LEU A 285 29.05 0.25 23.58
N LEU A 286 30.27 -0.05 23.14
CA LEU A 286 31.05 0.83 22.25
C LEU A 286 30.34 1.04 20.90
N ALA A 287 29.76 -0.02 20.34
CA ALA A 287 28.99 0.07 19.09
C ALA A 287 27.75 0.96 19.26
N PHE A 288 26.98 0.82 20.34
CA PHE A 288 25.83 1.69 20.62
C PHE A 288 26.22 3.11 21.07
N ALA A 289 27.41 3.32 21.61
CA ALA A 289 27.93 4.66 21.90
C ALA A 289 28.30 5.42 20.62
N VAL A 290 29.00 4.75 19.69
CA VAL A 290 29.43 5.35 18.40
C VAL A 290 28.26 5.52 17.44
N TRP A 291 27.41 4.49 17.29
CA TRP A 291 26.26 4.45 16.39
C TRP A 291 24.92 4.57 17.14
N HIS A 292 24.87 5.50 18.11
CA HIS A 292 23.72 5.71 18.99
C HIS A 292 22.36 5.85 18.25
N PRO A 293 21.33 5.03 18.57
CA PRO A 293 20.10 4.96 17.78
C PRO A 293 19.38 6.31 17.60
N GLY A 294 19.40 7.18 18.62
CA GLY A 294 18.80 8.52 18.57
C GLY A 294 19.46 9.49 17.56
N ARG A 295 20.57 9.11 16.94
CA ARG A 295 21.24 9.86 15.85
C ARG A 295 20.75 9.45 14.44
N TYR A 296 20.16 8.27 14.30
CA TYR A 296 19.79 7.66 13.00
C TYR A 296 18.28 7.50 12.79
N LEU A 297 17.47 7.90 13.79
CA LEU A 297 16.00 7.85 13.76
C LEU A 297 15.41 9.26 13.83
N PRO A 298 14.28 9.56 13.15
CA PRO A 298 13.60 10.85 13.27
C PRO A 298 13.05 11.11 14.69
N ARG A 299 12.87 12.38 15.06
CA ARG A 299 12.35 12.77 16.40
C ARG A 299 10.96 12.21 16.74
N SER A 300 10.14 11.87 15.75
CA SER A 300 8.86 11.16 15.93
C SER A 300 9.04 9.72 16.43
N TYR A 301 10.21 9.11 16.21
CA TYR A 301 10.54 7.73 16.61
C TYR A 301 11.30 7.66 17.93
N THR A 302 11.93 8.75 18.40
CA THR A 302 12.76 8.75 19.63
C THR A 302 11.94 8.77 20.93
N GLY A 303 10.65 9.08 20.86
CA GLY A 303 9.72 9.02 21.99
C GLY A 303 9.53 7.61 22.57
N LEU A 304 9.16 7.53 23.85
CA LEU A 304 9.11 6.28 24.63
C LEU A 304 8.16 5.22 24.02
N ARG A 305 6.95 5.65 23.61
CA ARG A 305 6.06 4.88 22.73
C ARG A 305 6.17 5.39 21.28
N LEU A 306 6.06 4.48 20.31
CA LEU A 306 5.94 4.83 18.89
C LEU A 306 4.46 4.89 18.51
N ASP A 307 4.04 6.02 17.92
CA ASP A 307 2.78 6.08 17.18
C ASP A 307 2.96 5.36 15.83
N LYS A 308 2.45 4.13 15.76
CA LYS A 308 2.56 3.26 14.58
C LYS A 308 1.66 3.73 13.42
N ALA A 309 0.62 4.53 13.67
CA ALA A 309 -0.25 5.07 12.62
C ALA A 309 0.42 6.28 11.96
N ARG A 310 0.96 7.19 12.79
CA ARG A 310 1.79 8.31 12.32
C ARG A 310 3.05 7.84 11.60
N ALA A 311 3.70 6.77 12.05
CA ALA A 311 4.88 6.20 11.40
C ALA A 311 4.62 5.71 9.95
N VAL A 312 3.45 5.11 9.70
CA VAL A 312 3.01 4.74 8.34
C VAL A 312 2.82 5.99 7.48
N LYS A 313 2.08 6.97 7.99
CA LYS A 313 1.80 8.22 7.27
C LYS A 313 3.05 9.03 6.95
N GLU A 314 3.99 9.15 7.90
CA GLU A 314 5.27 9.86 7.66
C GLU A 314 6.10 9.17 6.56
N LYS A 315 5.97 7.85 6.35
CA LYS A 315 6.58 7.17 5.20
C LYS A 315 5.88 7.43 3.88
N ASP A 316 4.55 7.42 3.85
CA ASP A 316 3.79 7.72 2.63
C ASP A 316 4.11 9.15 2.16
N GLU A 317 4.24 10.09 3.11
CA GLU A 317 4.71 11.46 2.85
C GLU A 317 6.16 11.49 2.33
N ILE A 318 7.11 10.72 2.91
CA ILE A 318 8.51 10.65 2.43
C ILE A 318 8.64 10.01 1.04
N SER A 319 7.95 8.91 0.77
CA SER A 319 7.97 8.22 -0.53
C SER A 319 7.50 9.16 -1.65
N SER A 320 6.49 10.00 -1.36
CA SER A 320 6.00 11.02 -2.30
C SER A 320 7.01 12.15 -2.62
N MET A 321 8.08 12.30 -1.84
CA MET A 321 9.10 13.35 -2.03
C MET A 321 10.32 12.90 -2.83
N ASN A 322 10.71 11.62 -2.77
CA ASN A 322 11.96 11.12 -3.37
C ASN A 322 11.93 11.06 -4.90
N SER A 323 10.75 11.03 -5.53
CA SER A 323 10.58 10.80 -6.98
C SER A 323 10.99 11.98 -7.87
N GLY A 324 11.09 13.19 -7.33
CA GLY A 324 11.27 14.43 -8.13
C GLY A 324 12.69 14.85 -8.50
N SER A 325 13.72 14.01 -8.32
CA SER A 325 15.12 14.45 -8.32
C SER A 325 16.06 13.71 -9.29
N ARG A 326 15.95 13.99 -10.60
CA ARG A 326 17.08 14.18 -11.56
C ARG A 326 16.61 14.31 -13.01
N CYS A 327 16.90 15.44 -13.65
CA CYS A 327 17.14 15.51 -15.09
C CYS A 327 18.21 16.58 -15.35
N GLY A 328 19.29 16.21 -16.03
CA GLY A 328 20.40 17.10 -16.40
C GLY A 328 20.48 17.22 -17.92
N GLN A 329 20.68 18.43 -18.43
CA GLN A 329 20.52 18.74 -19.85
C GLN A 329 21.63 18.14 -20.74
N LYS A 330 21.25 17.82 -21.98
CA LYS A 330 21.99 18.27 -23.17
C LYS A 330 20.99 18.75 -24.23
N THR A 331 21.47 19.55 -25.17
CA THR A 331 20.63 20.47 -25.95
C THR A 331 20.30 19.94 -27.33
N GLU A 332 19.00 19.70 -27.58
CA GLU A 332 18.39 19.66 -28.91
C GLU A 332 16.88 19.93 -28.78
N LEU A 333 16.14 20.00 -29.89
CA LEU A 333 14.71 20.38 -29.89
C LEU A 333 13.83 19.25 -29.32
N ARG A 334 13.37 19.38 -28.06
CA ARG A 334 12.46 18.42 -27.38
C ARG A 334 11.11 18.36 -28.10
N GLU A 335 10.82 17.25 -28.76
CA GLU A 335 9.43 16.86 -29.04
C GLU A 335 8.70 16.62 -27.71
N TYR A 336 7.45 17.09 -27.62
CA TYR A 336 6.58 16.84 -26.48
C TYR A 336 5.67 15.65 -26.78
N LYS A 337 5.85 14.57 -26.03
CA LYS A 337 4.95 13.42 -25.96
C LYS A 337 3.81 13.69 -24.95
N PRO A 338 2.78 12.84 -24.87
CA PRO A 338 1.79 12.90 -23.80
C PRO A 338 2.40 12.81 -22.38
N GLU A 339 3.54 12.13 -22.24
CA GLU A 339 4.37 12.07 -21.02
C GLU A 339 4.77 13.46 -20.51
N ASP A 340 5.17 14.37 -21.41
CA ASP A 340 5.75 15.69 -21.08
C ASP A 340 4.71 16.72 -20.58
N PHE A 341 3.42 16.37 -20.57
CA PHE A 341 2.34 17.22 -20.06
C PHE A 341 1.92 16.90 -18.61
N GLN A 342 2.49 15.86 -17.98
CA GLN A 342 2.38 15.67 -16.54
C GLN A 342 3.47 16.48 -15.82
N SER A 343 3.11 17.16 -14.72
CA SER A 343 3.87 18.31 -14.24
C SER A 343 5.20 17.96 -13.56
N GLU A 344 6.30 17.97 -14.32
CA GLU A 344 7.66 18.04 -13.79
C GLU A 344 7.82 19.28 -12.87
N ARG A 345 8.43 19.10 -11.70
CA ARG A 345 9.01 20.20 -10.89
C ARG A 345 10.39 19.79 -10.40
N SER A 346 11.41 20.41 -11.01
CA SER A 346 12.81 20.27 -10.61
C SER A 346 13.12 20.98 -9.27
N ALA A 347 14.28 20.65 -8.71
CA ALA A 347 14.83 21.19 -7.47
C ALA A 347 16.25 21.76 -7.69
N ALA A 348 16.91 22.16 -6.58
CA ALA A 348 18.23 22.81 -6.47
C ALA A 348 18.26 24.32 -6.82
N ASP A 349 19.11 25.16 -6.19
CA ASP A 349 20.11 24.96 -5.11
C ASP A 349 19.67 25.71 -3.82
N VAL A 350 19.88 25.31 -2.54
CA VAL A 350 20.98 24.71 -1.74
C VAL A 350 21.88 25.78 -1.04
N ILE A 351 22.41 25.44 0.16
CA ILE A 351 23.52 26.08 0.95
C ILE A 351 23.16 26.96 2.20
N VAL A 352 23.15 26.31 3.40
CA VAL A 352 23.94 26.63 4.64
C VAL A 352 23.69 27.99 5.38
N ARG A 353 23.54 28.11 6.73
CA ARG A 353 24.49 27.77 7.83
C ARG A 353 23.88 27.84 9.27
N ARG A 354 24.44 27.03 10.19
CA ARG A 354 24.73 27.22 11.66
C ARG A 354 23.96 28.31 12.48
N TYR A 355 23.22 27.97 13.55
CA TYR A 355 23.59 27.81 15.00
C TYR A 355 23.63 29.09 15.89
N SER A 356 22.98 28.98 17.07
CA SER A 356 23.35 29.55 18.39
C SER A 356 23.12 31.06 18.70
N TYR A 357 23.36 31.40 19.99
CA TYR A 357 23.26 32.70 20.67
C TYR A 357 21.83 33.15 21.02
N ILE A 358 21.45 33.60 22.23
CA ILE A 358 22.13 34.13 23.45
C ILE A 358 22.83 35.48 23.25
N GLY A 359 22.20 36.58 23.72
CA GLY A 359 22.87 37.88 23.86
C GLY A 359 21.97 39.12 23.91
N LEU A 360 21.48 39.46 25.12
CA LEU A 360 21.51 40.80 25.75
C LEU A 360 21.21 42.11 24.96
N VAL A 361 20.30 42.94 25.53
CA VAL A 361 20.49 44.41 25.83
C VAL A 361 20.45 45.42 24.66
N VAL A 362 19.90 46.66 24.74
CA VAL A 362 18.92 47.41 25.60
C VAL A 362 18.71 48.80 24.90
N ASN A 363 17.85 49.79 25.22
CA ASN A 363 16.84 50.10 26.24
C ASN A 363 15.75 51.01 25.63
N SER A 364 14.51 50.98 26.14
CA SER A 364 13.68 52.19 26.28
C SER A 364 12.52 51.99 27.28
N GLU A 365 12.71 52.54 28.47
CA GLU A 365 11.73 53.20 29.36
C GLU A 365 10.44 53.74 28.66
N LEU A 366 9.26 53.84 29.29
CA LEU A 366 8.87 53.98 30.73
C LEU A 366 7.46 53.31 30.98
N PRO A 367 6.64 53.52 32.06
CA PRO A 367 6.00 52.40 32.77
C PRO A 367 4.45 52.38 32.83
N ILE A 368 3.88 51.27 33.29
CA ILE A 368 2.61 51.19 34.05
C ILE A 368 2.54 49.87 34.85
N ARG A 369 1.76 49.83 35.95
CA ARG A 369 1.82 48.76 36.98
C ARG A 369 0.99 47.50 36.68
N THR A 370 1.69 46.36 36.64
CA THR A 370 1.41 45.11 37.37
C THR A 370 -0.05 44.59 37.47
N ILE A 371 -0.49 43.75 36.53
CA ILE A 371 -1.48 42.67 36.77
C ILE A 371 -1.08 41.38 36.01
N GLY A 372 -1.07 40.23 36.71
CA GLY A 372 -1.28 38.87 36.16
C GLY A 372 -0.49 38.42 34.92
N ARG A 373 0.79 38.07 35.06
CA ARG A 373 1.67 37.65 33.94
C ARG A 373 1.33 36.28 33.28
N SER A 374 0.35 35.53 33.78
CA SER A 374 0.02 34.16 33.32
C SER A 374 -0.95 34.07 32.14
N ARG A 375 -1.52 35.18 31.66
CA ARG A 375 -2.52 35.18 30.56
C ARG A 375 -2.01 35.71 29.22
N LEU A 376 -0.84 36.35 29.19
CA LEU A 376 -0.25 36.96 27.98
C LEU A 376 0.48 35.95 27.09
N GLU A 377 1.07 34.89 27.64
CA GLU A 377 1.79 33.89 26.83
C GLU A 377 0.85 33.08 25.92
N LEU A 378 -0.38 32.79 26.35
CA LEU A 378 -1.40 32.22 25.45
C LEU A 378 -1.77 33.18 24.31
N PHE A 379 -2.01 34.46 24.62
CA PHE A 379 -2.35 35.47 23.63
C PHE A 379 -1.21 35.73 22.62
N ALA A 380 0.06 35.65 23.05
CA ALA A 380 1.21 35.77 22.16
C ALA A 380 1.28 34.60 21.17
N VAL A 381 1.12 33.36 21.64
CA VAL A 381 1.10 32.16 20.77
C VAL A 381 -0.11 32.16 19.83
N GLU A 382 -1.27 32.67 20.27
CA GLU A 382 -2.47 32.80 19.45
C GLU A 382 -2.36 33.92 18.37
N LEU A 383 -1.53 34.93 18.60
CA LEU A 383 -1.21 35.99 17.63
C LEU A 383 -0.10 35.60 16.65
N GLU A 384 0.93 34.86 17.06
CA GLU A 384 2.04 34.48 16.18
C GLU A 384 1.57 33.52 15.05
N VAL A 385 0.52 32.72 15.32
CA VAL A 385 -0.17 31.89 14.32
C VAL A 385 -0.85 32.72 13.21
N ARG A 386 -1.08 34.03 13.40
CA ARG A 386 -1.83 34.87 12.43
C ARG A 386 -1.01 35.50 11.32
N ASN A 387 0.32 35.43 11.28
CA ASN A 387 1.14 36.09 10.24
C ASN A 387 1.95 35.14 9.32
N SER A 388 1.28 34.15 8.72
CA SER A 388 1.88 33.35 7.64
C SER A 388 1.98 34.14 6.32
N HIS A 389 3.15 34.74 6.06
CA HIS A 389 3.53 35.17 4.71
C HIS A 389 4.02 33.97 3.89
N SER A 390 3.74 33.96 2.58
CA SER A 390 4.29 32.98 1.65
C SER A 390 4.43 33.57 0.26
N GLU A 391 5.54 33.26 -0.40
CA GLU A 391 5.97 33.90 -1.64
C GLU A 391 6.60 32.91 -2.63
N GLU A 392 6.42 33.17 -3.92
CA GLU A 392 7.09 32.47 -5.03
C GLU A 392 7.51 33.53 -6.07
N GLU A 393 8.73 33.43 -6.63
CA GLU A 393 9.23 34.32 -7.69
C GLU A 393 9.16 33.68 -9.07
N LEU A 394 9.02 34.53 -10.11
CA LEU A 394 9.10 34.18 -11.53
C LEU A 394 9.97 35.20 -12.27
N LYS A 395 10.98 34.73 -13.00
CA LYS A 395 11.81 35.54 -13.88
C LYS A 395 11.15 35.70 -15.25
N ILE A 396 11.17 36.91 -15.79
CA ILE A 396 10.71 37.24 -17.15
C ILE A 396 11.93 37.11 -18.09
N PRO A 397 11.86 36.35 -19.20
CA PRO A 397 12.94 36.29 -20.19
C PRO A 397 12.97 37.55 -21.07
N GLU A 398 14.14 37.83 -21.66
CA GLU A 398 14.31 38.95 -22.59
C GLU A 398 13.33 38.90 -23.76
N GLY A 399 12.90 40.08 -24.23
CA GLY A 399 11.90 40.21 -25.29
C GLY A 399 10.44 39.94 -24.88
N VAL A 400 10.16 39.62 -23.61
CA VAL A 400 8.80 39.43 -23.08
C VAL A 400 8.43 40.55 -22.10
N LYS A 401 7.20 41.02 -22.18
CA LYS A 401 6.64 42.09 -21.34
C LYS A 401 5.39 41.57 -20.64
N VAL A 402 5.40 41.56 -19.31
CA VAL A 402 4.27 41.16 -18.47
C VAL A 402 3.68 42.40 -17.80
N ASN A 403 2.35 42.49 -17.78
CA ASN A 403 1.58 43.59 -17.19
C ASN A 403 0.44 42.99 -16.37
N ILE A 404 0.39 43.28 -15.06
CA ILE A 404 -0.60 42.72 -14.14
C ILE A 404 -1.43 43.87 -13.56
N LYS A 405 -2.75 43.85 -13.80
CA LYS A 405 -3.70 44.81 -13.23
C LYS A 405 -4.92 44.08 -12.69
N ASN A 406 -5.31 44.36 -11.44
CA ASN A 406 -6.45 43.73 -10.76
C ASN A 406 -6.47 42.19 -10.86
N ARG A 407 -5.30 41.54 -10.76
CA ARG A 407 -5.09 40.08 -10.95
C ARG A 407 -5.44 39.54 -12.35
N ASN A 408 -5.65 40.41 -13.34
CA ASN A 408 -5.59 40.03 -14.75
C ASN A 408 -4.13 40.16 -15.23
N VAL A 409 -3.57 39.07 -15.74
CA VAL A 409 -2.20 39.00 -16.25
C VAL A 409 -2.26 39.09 -17.78
N VAL A 410 -1.54 40.05 -18.34
CA VAL A 410 -1.34 40.23 -19.77
C VAL A 410 0.13 39.99 -20.08
N VAL A 411 0.41 39.16 -21.08
CA VAL A 411 1.77 38.83 -21.53
C VAL A 411 1.89 39.15 -23.02
N GLU A 412 2.89 39.95 -23.38
CA GLU A 412 3.23 40.38 -24.73
C GLU A 412 4.63 39.86 -25.09
N GLY A 413 4.82 39.27 -26.27
CA GLY A 413 6.11 38.72 -26.72
C GLY A 413 6.14 38.45 -28.23
N PRO A 414 7.22 37.83 -28.76
CA PRO A 414 7.47 37.75 -30.20
C PRO A 414 6.37 37.10 -31.05
N ARG A 415 5.59 36.17 -30.49
CA ARG A 415 4.47 35.49 -31.18
C ARG A 415 3.11 36.17 -30.97
N GLY A 416 3.05 37.28 -30.25
CA GLY A 416 1.82 38.04 -29.99
C GLY A 416 1.50 38.23 -28.51
N LYS A 417 0.21 38.22 -28.16
CA LYS A 417 -0.31 38.67 -26.87
C LYS A 417 -1.33 37.68 -26.31
N LEU A 418 -1.20 37.35 -25.02
CA LEU A 418 -2.11 36.49 -24.27
C LEU A 418 -2.59 37.18 -22.99
N THR A 419 -3.79 36.84 -22.52
CA THR A 419 -4.40 37.40 -21.30
C THR A 419 -5.04 36.29 -20.47
N LYS A 420 -4.87 36.30 -19.14
CA LYS A 420 -5.51 35.37 -18.21
C LYS A 420 -6.02 36.10 -16.96
N SER A 421 -7.27 35.83 -16.57
CA SER A 421 -7.79 36.34 -15.29
C SER A 421 -7.51 35.38 -14.14
N LEU A 422 -6.94 35.92 -13.06
CA LEU A 422 -6.72 35.24 -11.79
C LEU A 422 -7.52 35.88 -10.65
N GLY A 423 -8.57 36.66 -10.97
CA GLY A 423 -9.40 37.38 -9.98
C GLY A 423 -10.11 36.48 -8.95
N HIS A 424 -10.28 35.20 -9.27
CA HIS A 424 -10.81 34.17 -8.37
C HIS A 424 -9.78 33.66 -7.33
N LEU A 425 -8.50 34.05 -7.44
CA LEU A 425 -7.42 33.65 -6.53
C LEU A 425 -6.99 34.83 -5.66
N ALA A 426 -6.97 34.63 -4.33
CA ALA A 426 -6.57 35.65 -3.36
C ALA A 426 -5.03 35.78 -3.26
N VAL A 427 -4.38 36.22 -4.34
CA VAL A 427 -2.93 36.44 -4.42
C VAL A 427 -2.59 37.89 -4.76
N SER A 428 -1.52 38.40 -4.16
CA SER A 428 -0.89 39.68 -4.46
C SER A 428 0.23 39.49 -5.48
N PHE A 429 0.56 40.56 -6.22
CA PHE A 429 1.67 40.59 -7.16
C PHE A 429 2.51 41.84 -6.91
N THR A 430 3.82 41.68 -6.78
CA THR A 430 4.79 42.78 -6.65
C THR A 430 5.93 42.60 -7.67
N HIS A 431 6.57 43.70 -8.04
CA HIS A 431 7.68 43.72 -9.00
C HIS A 431 8.96 44.19 -8.28
N PRO A 432 9.68 43.30 -7.55
CA PRO A 432 10.91 43.69 -6.85
C PRO A 432 12.04 44.09 -7.81
N LYS A 433 12.00 43.65 -9.06
CA LYS A 433 12.91 44.03 -10.16
C LYS A 433 12.14 44.08 -11.48
N LYS A 434 12.65 44.80 -12.47
CA LYS A 434 12.05 44.92 -13.82
C LYS A 434 11.78 43.56 -14.49
N GLU A 435 12.64 42.58 -14.24
CA GLU A 435 12.61 41.22 -14.80
C GLU A 435 12.06 40.15 -13.83
N VAL A 436 11.56 40.53 -12.65
CA VAL A 436 11.07 39.57 -11.64
C VAL A 436 9.66 39.94 -11.20
N ILE A 437 8.75 38.96 -11.28
CA ILE A 437 7.43 39.00 -10.69
C ILE A 437 7.49 38.19 -9.40
N LYS A 438 7.11 38.81 -8.28
CA LYS A 438 6.92 38.14 -7.00
C LYS A 438 5.43 37.95 -6.76
N ILE A 439 5.04 36.76 -6.34
CA ILE A 439 3.66 36.34 -6.13
C ILE A 439 3.51 36.05 -4.64
N GLU A 440 2.62 36.76 -3.95
CA GLU A 440 2.56 36.82 -2.49
C GLU A 440 1.18 36.45 -1.95
N LEU A 441 1.15 35.79 -0.80
CA LEU A 441 -0.06 35.38 -0.08
C LEU A 441 0.11 35.69 1.41
N HIS A 442 -0.79 36.52 1.94
CA HIS A 442 -0.89 36.81 3.36
C HIS A 442 -1.91 35.87 4.01
N HIS A 443 -1.63 35.38 5.22
CA HIS A 443 -2.52 34.54 6.04
C HIS A 443 -2.92 33.21 5.34
N GLY A 444 -2.01 32.65 4.54
CA GLY A 444 -2.25 31.43 3.77
C GLY A 444 -2.31 30.18 4.64
N ALA A 445 -3.41 29.41 4.53
CA ALA A 445 -3.45 28.02 5.00
C ALA A 445 -2.59 27.12 4.09
N ARG A 446 -2.16 25.94 4.59
CA ARG A 446 -1.23 25.04 3.87
C ARG A 446 -1.71 24.60 2.47
N LYS A 447 -3.03 24.57 2.22
CA LYS A 447 -3.60 24.36 0.87
C LYS A 447 -3.45 25.61 -0.01
N SER A 448 -3.72 26.81 0.51
CA SER A 448 -3.63 28.08 -0.21
C SER A 448 -2.21 28.41 -0.67
N VAL A 449 -1.18 27.99 0.06
CA VAL A 449 0.23 28.14 -0.35
C VAL A 449 0.53 27.37 -1.65
N ALA A 450 -0.16 26.26 -1.94
CA ALA A 450 -0.02 25.57 -3.22
C ALA A 450 -0.54 26.39 -4.41
N THR A 451 -1.47 27.32 -4.18
CA THR A 451 -2.03 28.21 -5.22
C THR A 451 -0.97 29.14 -5.82
N LEU A 452 -0.03 29.64 -5.02
CA LEU A 452 1.11 30.46 -5.50
C LEU A 452 1.87 29.75 -6.63
N ARG A 453 2.14 28.45 -6.43
CA ARG A 453 2.85 27.60 -7.39
C ARG A 453 2.04 27.35 -8.67
N THR A 454 0.71 27.26 -8.56
CA THR A 454 -0.18 27.17 -9.74
C THR A 454 -0.20 28.48 -10.51
N VAL A 455 -0.31 29.62 -9.82
CA VAL A 455 -0.23 30.96 -10.44
C VAL A 455 1.10 31.15 -11.17
N ARG A 456 2.22 30.77 -10.55
CA ARG A 456 3.56 30.80 -11.17
C ARG A 456 3.59 29.98 -12.46
N THR A 457 3.05 28.76 -12.45
CA THR A 457 2.95 27.91 -13.64
C THR A 457 2.06 28.52 -14.72
N LEU A 458 0.90 29.10 -14.37
CA LEU A 458 0.01 29.75 -15.35
C LEU A 458 0.70 30.92 -16.06
N ILE A 459 1.38 31.82 -15.33
CA ILE A 459 2.09 32.95 -15.93
C ILE A 459 3.27 32.46 -16.79
N ASN A 460 4.01 31.45 -16.33
CA ASN A 460 5.08 30.82 -17.11
C ASN A 460 4.56 30.20 -18.42
N ASN A 461 3.37 29.60 -18.43
CA ASN A 461 2.77 29.05 -19.64
C ASN A 461 2.36 30.14 -20.65
N LEU A 462 1.90 31.31 -20.18
CA LEU A 462 1.68 32.47 -21.06
C LEU A 462 2.99 32.97 -21.69
N ILE A 463 4.08 33.00 -20.92
CA ILE A 463 5.42 33.38 -21.39
C ILE A 463 5.94 32.39 -22.45
N ILE A 464 5.80 31.08 -22.23
CA ILE A 464 6.13 30.04 -23.22
C ILE A 464 5.23 30.18 -24.47
N GLY A 465 3.95 30.48 -24.27
CA GLY A 465 2.99 30.71 -25.36
C GLY A 465 3.38 31.84 -26.31
N VAL A 466 3.79 33.00 -25.79
CA VAL A 466 4.20 34.15 -26.63
C VAL A 466 5.65 34.07 -27.15
N THR A 467 6.46 33.12 -26.69
CA THR A 467 7.86 32.95 -27.15
C THR A 467 8.05 31.77 -28.09
N LYS A 468 7.47 30.61 -27.76
CA LYS A 468 7.58 29.35 -28.51
C LYS A 468 6.25 28.90 -29.11
N GLY A 469 5.16 29.09 -28.38
CA GLY A 469 3.86 28.52 -28.70
C GLY A 469 3.80 27.03 -28.34
N TYR A 470 2.66 26.40 -28.65
CA TYR A 470 2.35 25.01 -28.35
C TYR A 470 1.88 24.28 -29.61
N LYS A 471 2.16 22.98 -29.70
CA LYS A 471 1.68 22.07 -30.74
C LYS A 471 1.33 20.72 -30.12
N TYR A 472 0.20 20.15 -30.52
CA TYR A 472 -0.34 18.88 -30.03
C TYR A 472 -0.60 17.96 -31.24
N LYS A 473 -0.06 16.74 -31.20
CA LYS A 473 -0.14 15.77 -32.30
C LYS A 473 -1.17 14.67 -31.96
N MET A 474 -2.17 14.48 -32.81
CA MET A 474 -3.20 13.46 -32.67
C MET A 474 -3.12 12.48 -33.83
N ARG A 475 -2.97 11.18 -33.56
CA ARG A 475 -2.99 10.15 -34.61
C ARG A 475 -4.33 9.42 -34.62
N TYR A 476 -4.94 9.27 -35.79
CA TYR A 476 -6.15 8.47 -35.96
C TYR A 476 -5.78 7.10 -36.54
N VAL A 477 -6.39 6.05 -35.99
CA VAL A 477 -6.03 4.64 -36.27
C VAL A 477 -7.29 3.87 -36.61
N TYR A 478 -7.23 3.06 -37.67
CA TYR A 478 -8.36 2.31 -38.20
C TYR A 478 -7.92 0.95 -38.74
N ALA A 479 -8.84 -0.04 -38.75
CA ALA A 479 -8.54 -1.42 -39.14
C ALA A 479 -9.17 -1.86 -40.48
N HIS A 480 -10.41 -1.44 -40.76
CA HIS A 480 -11.16 -1.86 -41.96
C HIS A 480 -11.65 -0.70 -42.84
N PHE A 481 -12.05 0.43 -42.25
CA PHE A 481 -12.54 1.60 -42.98
C PHE A 481 -11.66 2.81 -42.69
N PRO A 482 -11.11 3.51 -43.71
CA PRO A 482 -10.28 4.69 -43.48
C PRO A 482 -11.12 5.85 -42.93
N ILE A 483 -10.58 6.50 -41.90
CA ILE A 483 -11.16 7.72 -41.31
C ILE A 483 -10.74 8.90 -42.19
N ASN A 484 -11.71 9.66 -42.67
CA ASN A 484 -11.46 10.85 -43.48
C ASN A 484 -11.61 12.09 -42.60
N VAL A 485 -10.59 12.94 -42.59
CA VAL A 485 -10.57 14.20 -41.84
C VAL A 485 -10.40 15.36 -42.81
N ASN A 486 -11.42 16.21 -42.91
CA ASN A 486 -11.37 17.46 -43.66
C ASN A 486 -11.10 18.62 -42.70
N LEU A 487 -10.43 19.67 -43.20
CA LEU A 487 -10.05 20.85 -42.43
C LEU A 487 -10.48 22.09 -43.21
N ASP A 488 -11.58 22.69 -42.78
CA ASP A 488 -12.13 23.91 -43.37
C ASP A 488 -11.84 25.11 -42.47
N LYS A 489 -11.57 26.29 -43.04
CA LYS A 489 -11.36 27.53 -42.27
C LYS A 489 -12.54 28.46 -42.49
N ASN A 490 -13.32 28.70 -41.44
CA ASN A 490 -14.55 29.48 -41.51
C ASN A 490 -14.22 30.96 -41.82
N SER A 491 -14.82 31.49 -42.89
CA SER A 491 -14.50 32.83 -43.43
C SER A 491 -14.99 34.00 -42.59
N GLU A 492 -15.99 33.79 -41.72
CA GLU A 492 -16.58 34.85 -40.88
C GLU A 492 -15.88 34.94 -39.52
N THR A 493 -15.48 33.80 -38.95
CA THR A 493 -14.88 33.70 -37.61
C THR A 493 -13.36 33.53 -37.62
N GLY A 494 -12.77 33.21 -38.78
CA GLY A 494 -11.34 32.91 -38.93
C GLY A 494 -10.86 31.62 -38.25
N CYS A 495 -11.76 30.88 -37.59
CA CYS A 495 -11.47 29.65 -36.87
C CYS A 495 -11.44 28.44 -37.81
N TRP A 496 -10.66 27.43 -37.46
CA TRP A 496 -10.67 26.15 -38.14
C TRP A 496 -11.84 25.27 -37.67
N GLU A 497 -12.41 24.50 -38.58
CA GLU A 497 -13.38 23.44 -38.29
C GLU A 497 -12.78 22.10 -38.72
N VAL A 498 -12.76 21.14 -37.79
CA VAL A 498 -12.28 19.77 -38.02
C VAL A 498 -13.48 18.88 -38.27
N GLU A 499 -13.62 18.39 -39.50
CA GLU A 499 -14.72 17.53 -39.91
C GLU A 499 -14.24 16.08 -40.07
N ILE A 500 -14.72 15.19 -39.21
CA ILE A 500 -14.34 13.77 -39.15
C ILE A 500 -15.49 12.92 -39.68
N ARG A 501 -15.22 12.16 -40.74
CA ARG A 501 -16.17 11.23 -41.38
C ARG A 501 -15.73 9.78 -41.19
N ASN A 502 -16.69 8.86 -41.30
CA ASN A 502 -16.45 7.41 -41.39
C ASN A 502 -15.77 6.79 -40.15
N PHE A 503 -15.84 7.47 -38.99
CA PHE A 503 -15.01 7.19 -37.80
C PHE A 503 -15.08 5.72 -37.31
N ILE A 504 -16.24 5.07 -37.47
CA ILE A 504 -16.45 3.63 -37.20
C ILE A 504 -17.16 2.91 -38.36
N GLY A 505 -17.01 3.39 -39.60
CA GLY A 505 -17.83 2.93 -40.75
C GLY A 505 -19.23 3.55 -40.80
N GLU A 506 -19.52 4.53 -39.94
CA GLU A 506 -20.81 5.22 -39.86
C GLU A 506 -20.96 6.34 -40.90
N LYS A 507 -22.20 6.60 -41.34
CA LYS A 507 -22.54 7.76 -42.19
C LYS A 507 -22.59 9.09 -41.43
N LEU A 508 -22.40 9.08 -40.11
CA LEU A 508 -22.41 10.29 -39.28
C LEU A 508 -21.14 11.12 -39.52
N VAL A 509 -21.33 12.43 -39.66
CA VAL A 509 -20.27 13.43 -39.77
C VAL A 509 -20.12 14.11 -38.41
N ARG A 510 -18.91 14.15 -37.86
CA ARG A 510 -18.58 14.78 -36.57
C ARG A 510 -17.81 16.06 -36.84
N ARG A 511 -18.30 17.20 -36.35
CA ARG A 511 -17.73 18.54 -36.57
C ARG A 511 -17.21 19.13 -35.26
N VAL A 512 -16.02 19.72 -35.27
CA VAL A 512 -15.47 20.43 -34.11
C VAL A 512 -14.89 21.78 -34.53
N ALA A 513 -15.53 22.86 -34.10
CA ALA A 513 -15.00 24.22 -34.28
C ALA A 513 -13.86 24.46 -33.27
N MET A 514 -12.71 24.91 -33.77
CA MET A 514 -11.52 25.20 -32.96
C MET A 514 -11.65 26.57 -32.28
N ARG A 515 -10.90 26.73 -31.18
CA ARG A 515 -10.79 28.00 -30.45
C ARG A 515 -10.05 29.06 -31.28
N PRO A 516 -10.37 30.35 -31.15
CA PRO A 516 -9.66 31.43 -31.84
C PRO A 516 -8.15 31.39 -31.56
N GLY A 517 -7.33 31.48 -32.62
CA GLY A 517 -5.87 31.42 -32.50
C GLY A 517 -5.29 30.00 -32.35
N VAL A 518 -6.10 28.95 -32.52
CA VAL A 518 -5.64 27.58 -32.77
C VAL A 518 -5.67 27.31 -34.27
N GLU A 519 -4.52 26.95 -34.83
CA GLU A 519 -4.38 26.48 -36.22
C GLU A 519 -4.29 24.95 -36.26
N VAL A 520 -4.84 24.35 -37.30
CA VAL A 520 -4.87 22.89 -37.46
C VAL A 520 -4.39 22.50 -38.85
N GLU A 521 -3.45 21.56 -38.92
CA GLU A 521 -2.93 21.02 -40.18
C GLU A 521 -2.86 19.48 -40.14
N ALA A 522 -3.00 18.83 -41.29
CA ALA A 522 -2.65 17.42 -41.43
C ALA A 522 -1.12 17.28 -41.54
N SER A 523 -0.52 16.32 -40.84
CA SER A 523 0.94 16.19 -40.80
C SER A 523 1.52 15.75 -42.15
N LYS A 524 2.41 16.57 -42.71
CA LYS A 524 3.13 16.25 -43.96
C LYS A 524 4.14 15.10 -43.80
N ASN A 525 4.54 14.79 -42.57
CA ASN A 525 5.57 13.80 -42.25
C ASN A 525 5.01 12.47 -41.72
N GLN A 526 3.74 12.44 -41.30
CA GLN A 526 3.07 11.27 -40.72
C GLN A 526 1.68 11.13 -41.34
N LYS A 527 1.47 10.07 -42.13
CA LYS A 527 0.12 9.72 -42.59
C LYS A 527 -0.78 9.43 -41.37
N ASP A 528 -2.03 9.86 -41.47
CA ASP A 528 -3.09 9.66 -40.49
C ASP A 528 -2.84 10.38 -39.14
N GLN A 529 -2.18 11.55 -39.22
CA GLN A 529 -1.90 12.44 -38.08
C GLN A 529 -2.39 13.87 -38.33
N LEU A 530 -3.03 14.43 -37.31
CA LEU A 530 -3.48 15.81 -37.20
C LEU A 530 -2.59 16.57 -36.22
N GLU A 531 -2.26 17.82 -36.51
CA GLU A 531 -1.45 18.69 -35.64
C GLU A 531 -2.20 19.99 -35.35
N LEU A 532 -2.60 20.17 -34.09
CA LEU A 532 -3.17 21.42 -33.59
C LEU A 532 -2.03 22.28 -33.03
N SER A 533 -2.01 23.58 -33.29
CA SER A 533 -0.99 24.49 -32.75
C SER A 533 -1.53 25.88 -32.47
N GLY A 534 -0.87 26.62 -31.59
CA GLY A 534 -1.34 27.93 -31.14
C GLY A 534 -0.52 28.48 -29.99
N ASN A 535 -0.74 29.74 -29.64
CA ASN A 535 0.00 30.38 -28.54
C ASN A 535 -0.59 30.05 -27.15
N SER A 536 -1.89 29.74 -27.06
CA SER A 536 -2.56 29.40 -25.81
C SER A 536 -2.55 27.88 -25.59
N LEU A 537 -1.93 27.41 -24.50
CA LEU A 537 -1.93 25.99 -24.13
C LEU A 537 -3.35 25.48 -23.85
N GLU A 538 -4.19 26.29 -23.21
CA GLU A 538 -5.54 25.90 -22.80
C GLU A 538 -6.43 25.68 -24.02
N ASP A 539 -6.39 26.59 -24.99
CA ASP A 539 -7.20 26.53 -26.21
C ASP A 539 -6.76 25.39 -27.14
N VAL A 540 -5.45 25.15 -27.30
CA VAL A 540 -4.91 24.01 -28.07
C VAL A 540 -5.28 22.68 -27.40
N SER A 541 -5.18 22.59 -26.07
CA SER A 541 -5.54 21.38 -25.33
C SER A 541 -7.03 21.11 -25.35
N GLN A 542 -7.86 22.15 -25.27
CA GLN A 542 -9.32 22.03 -25.34
C GLN A 542 -9.77 21.58 -26.73
N GLY A 543 -9.20 22.14 -27.81
CA GLY A 543 -9.51 21.68 -29.18
C GLY A 543 -9.21 20.19 -29.39
N ALA A 544 -8.10 19.70 -28.85
CA ALA A 544 -7.76 18.27 -28.88
C ALA A 544 -8.72 17.41 -28.03
N ALA A 545 -9.12 17.90 -26.86
CA ALA A 545 -10.08 17.23 -25.98
C ALA A 545 -11.49 17.19 -26.60
N ASP A 546 -11.93 18.24 -27.27
CA ASP A 546 -13.23 18.33 -27.94
C ASP A 546 -13.30 17.31 -29.11
N ILE A 547 -12.21 17.16 -29.88
CA ILE A 547 -12.04 16.11 -30.90
C ILE A 547 -12.10 14.71 -30.28
N GLN A 548 -11.38 14.47 -29.16
CA GLN A 548 -11.43 13.18 -28.47
C GLN A 548 -12.84 12.86 -27.95
N GLN A 549 -13.53 13.87 -27.39
CA GLN A 549 -14.84 13.71 -26.75
C GLN A 549 -15.94 13.42 -27.77
N ILE A 550 -15.98 14.11 -28.92
CA ILE A 550 -16.97 13.82 -29.97
C ILE A 550 -16.75 12.44 -30.61
N CYS A 551 -15.52 11.92 -30.58
CA CYS A 551 -15.16 10.58 -31.05
C CYS A 551 -15.32 9.47 -29.98
N LYS A 552 -15.74 9.78 -28.75
CA LYS A 552 -15.93 8.78 -27.69
C LYS A 552 -17.20 7.96 -27.93
N VAL A 553 -17.06 6.77 -28.51
CA VAL A 553 -18.17 5.82 -28.78
C VAL A 553 -18.86 5.43 -27.48
N ARG A 554 -20.19 5.60 -27.43
CA ARG A 554 -21.08 5.18 -26.32
C ARG A 554 -22.24 4.35 -26.89
N ASN A 555 -23.07 3.79 -26.03
CA ASN A 555 -24.30 3.07 -26.38
C ASN A 555 -24.07 1.87 -27.33
N LYS A 556 -23.13 0.99 -26.96
CA LYS A 556 -22.99 -0.34 -27.59
C LYS A 556 -23.89 -1.33 -26.86
N ASP A 557 -24.79 -1.95 -27.59
CA ASP A 557 -25.92 -2.75 -27.10
C ASP A 557 -25.47 -4.10 -26.49
N ILE A 558 -26.01 -4.52 -25.35
CA ILE A 558 -25.60 -5.71 -24.55
C ILE A 558 -26.78 -6.43 -23.94
N ARG A 559 -26.86 -7.76 -24.09
CA ARG A 559 -27.90 -8.61 -23.48
C ARG A 559 -27.34 -9.91 -22.91
N LYS A 560 -28.13 -10.61 -22.10
CA LYS A 560 -27.78 -11.86 -21.42
C LYS A 560 -28.89 -12.89 -21.52
N PHE A 561 -28.50 -14.15 -21.52
CA PHE A 561 -29.40 -15.29 -21.48
C PHE A 561 -29.39 -15.89 -20.07
N LEU A 562 -30.53 -16.45 -19.67
CA LEU A 562 -30.72 -17.14 -18.39
C LEU A 562 -30.84 -18.64 -18.64
N ASP A 563 -29.97 -19.12 -19.52
CA ASP A 563 -29.92 -20.45 -20.10
C ASP A 563 -28.98 -21.40 -19.33
N GLY A 564 -29.21 -22.70 -19.51
CA GLY A 564 -28.43 -23.76 -18.87
C GLY A 564 -29.32 -24.93 -18.51
N LEU A 565 -29.15 -25.47 -17.30
CA LEU A 565 -29.92 -26.61 -16.80
C LEU A 565 -30.76 -26.19 -15.60
N ALA A 566 -32.06 -26.52 -15.60
CA ALA A 566 -32.99 -26.24 -14.50
C ALA A 566 -32.59 -26.94 -13.19
N LYS A 567 -31.78 -28.02 -13.27
CA LYS A 567 -31.14 -28.67 -12.11
C LYS A 567 -30.24 -27.73 -11.29
N TRP A 568 -29.65 -26.70 -11.91
CA TRP A 568 -28.82 -25.70 -11.22
C TRP A 568 -29.67 -24.67 -10.45
N GLN A 569 -30.81 -24.26 -11.01
CA GLN A 569 -31.80 -23.37 -10.40
C GLN A 569 -33.16 -23.55 -11.11
N PRO A 570 -34.30 -23.72 -10.38
CA PRO A 570 -35.62 -23.99 -10.97
C PRO A 570 -36.25 -22.89 -11.87
N TRP A 571 -35.50 -21.86 -12.23
CA TRP A 571 -35.90 -20.77 -13.12
C TRP A 571 -34.94 -20.56 -14.30
N VAL A 572 -33.98 -21.47 -14.48
CA VAL A 572 -33.11 -21.55 -15.66
C VAL A 572 -33.87 -22.32 -16.74
N ILE A 573 -33.85 -21.82 -17.96
CA ILE A 573 -34.50 -22.48 -19.11
C ILE A 573 -33.58 -23.51 -19.76
N GLU A 574 -34.16 -24.64 -20.13
CA GLU A 574 -33.49 -25.79 -20.76
C GLU A 574 -33.22 -25.54 -22.27
N GLU A 575 -32.45 -26.43 -22.90
CA GLU A 575 -31.96 -26.30 -24.28
C GLU A 575 -33.05 -25.98 -25.32
N ASP A 576 -34.20 -26.66 -25.25
CA ASP A 576 -35.29 -26.49 -26.22
C ASP A 576 -36.00 -25.13 -26.13
N GLU A 577 -35.91 -24.44 -24.99
CA GLU A 577 -36.39 -23.06 -24.81
C GLU A 577 -35.27 -22.03 -25.05
N ALA A 578 -34.05 -22.34 -24.62
CA ALA A 578 -32.88 -21.46 -24.74
C ALA A 578 -32.47 -21.21 -26.19
N LEU A 579 -32.42 -22.25 -27.03
CA LEU A 579 -31.95 -22.13 -28.41
C LEU A 579 -32.90 -21.25 -29.27
N PRO A 580 -34.23 -21.42 -29.24
CA PRO A 580 -35.15 -20.49 -29.90
C PRO A 580 -35.06 -19.07 -29.33
N LEU A 581 -34.82 -18.89 -28.02
CA LEU A 581 -34.67 -17.57 -27.42
C LEU A 581 -33.39 -16.86 -27.91
N LEU A 582 -32.28 -17.58 -28.07
CA LEU A 582 -31.02 -17.09 -28.68
C LEU A 582 -31.19 -16.72 -30.17
N LYS A 583 -32.05 -17.44 -30.90
CA LYS A 583 -32.40 -17.12 -32.30
C LYS A 583 -33.31 -15.90 -32.41
N ALA A 584 -34.46 -15.92 -31.72
CA ALA A 584 -35.39 -14.80 -31.63
C ALA A 584 -34.72 -13.51 -31.15
N ALA A 585 -33.66 -13.67 -30.35
CA ALA A 585 -32.72 -12.65 -29.97
C ALA A 585 -31.94 -12.07 -31.17
N TYR A 586 -31.12 -12.86 -31.85
CA TYR A 586 -30.34 -12.39 -33.01
C TYR A 586 -31.22 -11.68 -34.04
N ASP A 587 -32.40 -12.22 -34.33
CA ASP A 587 -33.33 -11.68 -35.32
C ASP A 587 -33.91 -10.29 -34.94
N ARG A 588 -33.90 -9.96 -33.64
CA ARG A 588 -34.20 -8.62 -33.09
C ARG A 588 -32.95 -7.75 -32.91
N GLY A 589 -31.84 -8.13 -33.53
CA GLY A 589 -30.55 -7.47 -33.39
C GLY A 589 -29.97 -7.56 -31.97
N LEU A 590 -30.28 -8.58 -31.18
CA LEU A 590 -29.53 -8.92 -29.96
C LEU A 590 -28.21 -9.56 -30.45
N THR A 591 -27.13 -8.78 -30.59
CA THR A 591 -25.84 -9.29 -31.13
C THR A 591 -24.76 -9.49 -30.07
N THR A 592 -24.83 -8.80 -28.93
CA THR A 592 -23.85 -8.92 -27.85
C THR A 592 -24.41 -9.75 -26.70
N TRP A 593 -23.76 -10.88 -26.39
CA TRP A 593 -24.30 -11.94 -25.53
C TRP A 593 -23.37 -12.24 -24.34
N ASP A 594 -23.85 -12.07 -23.10
CA ASP A 594 -23.11 -12.32 -21.85
C ASP A 594 -23.41 -13.69 -21.22
N THR A 595 -22.38 -14.53 -21.13
CA THR A 595 -22.35 -15.80 -20.38
C THR A 595 -21.14 -15.84 -19.42
N ALA A 596 -20.80 -16.98 -18.81
CA ALA A 596 -19.62 -17.19 -17.96
C ALA A 596 -19.28 -18.67 -17.82
N ASN A 597 -18.00 -18.99 -17.57
CA ASN A 597 -17.56 -20.36 -17.30
C ASN A 597 -18.35 -21.09 -16.20
N VAL A 598 -18.85 -20.34 -15.21
CA VAL A 598 -19.56 -20.83 -14.02
C VAL A 598 -21.08 -20.60 -14.09
N TYR A 599 -21.66 -20.43 -15.28
CA TYR A 599 -23.12 -20.46 -15.46
C TYR A 599 -23.54 -21.87 -15.90
N SER A 600 -24.26 -22.58 -15.02
CA SER A 600 -24.64 -24.00 -15.18
C SER A 600 -23.42 -24.89 -15.46
N ASN A 601 -22.33 -24.69 -14.72
CA ASN A 601 -21.00 -25.28 -14.94
C ASN A 601 -20.55 -25.29 -16.43
N GLY A 602 -20.82 -24.19 -17.13
CA GLY A 602 -20.39 -23.98 -18.52
C GLY A 602 -21.45 -24.34 -19.55
N VAL A 603 -22.57 -24.97 -19.19
CA VAL A 603 -23.62 -25.34 -20.16
C VAL A 603 -24.28 -24.10 -20.80
N SER A 604 -24.27 -22.92 -20.16
CA SER A 604 -24.65 -21.66 -20.83
C SER A 604 -23.69 -21.28 -21.97
N GLU A 605 -22.40 -21.60 -21.88
CA GLU A 605 -21.45 -21.43 -22.99
C GLU A 605 -21.72 -22.45 -24.11
N GLU A 606 -22.07 -23.69 -23.75
CA GLU A 606 -22.43 -24.74 -24.71
C GLU A 606 -23.72 -24.41 -25.47
N LEU A 607 -24.74 -23.85 -24.80
CA LEU A 607 -25.99 -23.41 -25.43
C LEU A 607 -25.77 -22.23 -26.38
N VAL A 608 -24.91 -21.27 -26.01
CA VAL A 608 -24.50 -20.17 -26.91
C VAL A 608 -23.80 -20.72 -28.16
N GLY A 609 -22.84 -21.63 -28.01
CA GLY A 609 -22.16 -22.26 -29.15
C GLY A 609 -23.10 -23.06 -30.05
N LYS A 610 -23.94 -23.90 -29.43
CA LYS A 610 -24.99 -24.68 -30.11
C LYS A 610 -25.97 -23.79 -30.88
N ALA A 611 -26.42 -22.67 -30.33
CA ALA A 611 -27.35 -21.77 -31.03
C ALA A 611 -26.72 -21.17 -32.29
N ILE A 612 -25.48 -20.71 -32.20
CA ILE A 612 -24.75 -20.11 -33.32
C ILE A 612 -24.60 -21.13 -34.46
N LYS A 613 -24.25 -22.37 -34.11
CA LYS A 613 -24.11 -23.49 -35.06
C LYS A 613 -25.45 -24.00 -35.62
N LYS A 614 -26.50 -24.08 -34.80
CA LYS A 614 -27.84 -24.60 -35.16
C LYS A 614 -28.61 -23.68 -36.09
N TYR A 615 -28.38 -22.37 -36.00
CA TYR A 615 -29.08 -21.35 -36.79
C TYR A 615 -28.19 -20.61 -37.80
N ASP A 616 -26.98 -21.12 -38.06
CA ASP A 616 -25.98 -20.55 -38.98
C ASP A 616 -25.77 -19.04 -38.78
N LEU A 617 -25.52 -18.64 -37.53
CA LEU A 617 -25.38 -17.23 -37.16
C LEU A 617 -23.95 -16.75 -37.48
N PRO A 618 -23.76 -15.75 -38.36
CA PRO A 618 -22.41 -15.33 -38.76
C PRO A 618 -21.62 -14.76 -37.57
N ARG A 619 -20.50 -15.41 -37.23
CA ARG A 619 -19.73 -15.18 -36.01
C ARG A 619 -19.22 -13.75 -35.88
N GLU A 620 -18.95 -13.08 -37.01
CA GLU A 620 -18.50 -11.69 -37.10
C GLU A 620 -19.59 -10.65 -36.80
N LYS A 621 -20.86 -11.05 -36.78
CA LYS A 621 -22.01 -10.21 -36.40
C LYS A 621 -22.36 -10.30 -34.91
N LEU A 622 -21.68 -11.18 -34.16
CA LEU A 622 -21.91 -11.43 -32.75
C LEU A 622 -20.72 -10.95 -31.90
N VAL A 623 -21.02 -10.48 -30.68
CA VAL A 623 -20.03 -10.04 -29.69
C VAL A 623 -20.19 -10.90 -28.44
N ILE A 624 -19.37 -11.93 -28.31
CA ILE A 624 -19.51 -12.95 -27.26
C ILE A 624 -18.68 -12.58 -26.03
N LEU A 625 -19.37 -12.42 -24.90
CA LEU A 625 -18.82 -12.10 -23.59
C LEU A 625 -18.83 -13.36 -22.72
N THR A 626 -17.67 -13.74 -22.18
CA THR A 626 -17.60 -14.74 -21.11
C THR A 626 -16.63 -14.31 -20.01
N LYS A 627 -16.49 -15.11 -18.95
CA LYS A 627 -15.79 -14.76 -17.71
C LYS A 627 -14.97 -15.92 -17.18
N CYS A 628 -13.84 -15.61 -16.57
CA CYS A 628 -13.02 -16.54 -15.79
C CYS A 628 -12.95 -16.07 -14.33
N PHE A 629 -13.07 -17.01 -13.38
CA PHE A 629 -12.78 -16.89 -11.93
C PHE A 629 -13.29 -18.13 -11.18
N GLY A 630 -14.55 -18.52 -11.46
CA GLY A 630 -15.28 -19.52 -10.69
C GLY A 630 -14.93 -20.94 -11.09
N PHE A 631 -14.95 -21.85 -10.12
CA PHE A 631 -14.75 -23.28 -10.32
C PHE A 631 -15.90 -23.88 -11.14
N VAL A 632 -15.56 -24.74 -12.10
CA VAL A 632 -16.52 -25.46 -12.95
C VAL A 632 -16.54 -26.92 -12.50
N GLY A 633 -17.68 -27.41 -12.02
CA GLY A 633 -17.84 -28.78 -11.57
C GLY A 633 -18.24 -29.74 -12.70
N GLU A 634 -17.85 -31.00 -12.59
CA GLU A 634 -18.20 -32.06 -13.56
C GLU A 634 -19.69 -32.40 -13.57
N ASP A 635 -20.37 -32.31 -12.41
CA ASP A 635 -21.83 -32.36 -12.32
C ASP A 635 -22.42 -30.96 -12.54
N PRO A 636 -23.23 -30.72 -13.58
CA PRO A 636 -23.88 -29.43 -13.80
C PRO A 636 -24.98 -29.08 -12.78
N GLY A 637 -25.44 -30.03 -11.96
CA GLY A 637 -26.29 -29.75 -10.79
C GLY A 637 -25.53 -29.11 -9.63
N LEU A 638 -24.21 -29.32 -9.53
CA LEU A 638 -23.40 -28.80 -8.42
C LEU A 638 -23.19 -27.28 -8.57
N ARG A 639 -23.88 -26.50 -7.73
CA ARG A 639 -23.73 -25.05 -7.64
C ARG A 639 -22.44 -24.64 -6.94
N THR A 640 -21.30 -24.81 -7.63
CA THR A 640 -19.92 -24.56 -7.17
C THR A 640 -19.73 -23.20 -6.48
N ILE A 641 -20.46 -22.16 -6.92
CA ILE A 641 -20.44 -20.81 -6.33
C ILE A 641 -20.73 -20.81 -4.82
N GLN A 642 -21.50 -21.78 -4.30
CA GLN A 642 -21.77 -21.89 -2.85
C GLN A 642 -20.61 -22.45 -2.04
N TYR A 643 -19.65 -23.11 -2.69
CA TYR A 643 -18.52 -23.83 -2.10
C TYR A 643 -17.17 -23.15 -2.42
N GLY A 644 -17.20 -21.84 -2.68
CA GLY A 644 -16.05 -21.08 -3.18
C GLY A 644 -14.86 -20.96 -2.23
N LYS A 645 -14.98 -21.39 -0.96
CA LYS A 645 -13.84 -21.51 -0.03
C LYS A 645 -13.30 -22.93 0.03
N GLU A 646 -14.19 -23.90 -0.10
CA GLU A 646 -13.98 -25.33 0.10
C GLU A 646 -13.37 -25.98 -1.15
N LEU A 647 -13.90 -25.67 -2.34
CA LEU A 647 -13.40 -26.19 -3.62
C LEU A 647 -11.89 -25.98 -3.84
N PRO A 648 -11.29 -24.79 -3.63
CA PRO A 648 -9.83 -24.62 -3.81
C PRO A 648 -8.96 -25.46 -2.84
N GLN A 649 -9.55 -26.14 -1.85
CA GLN A 649 -8.86 -27.06 -0.94
C GLN A 649 -8.94 -28.52 -1.42
N LEU A 650 -9.88 -28.84 -2.31
CA LEU A 650 -10.05 -30.17 -2.90
C LEU A 650 -9.07 -30.34 -4.06
N LYS A 651 -8.29 -31.43 -4.03
CA LYS A 651 -7.24 -31.79 -5.00
C LYS A 651 -7.63 -31.48 -6.46
N ASP A 652 -8.83 -31.89 -6.86
CA ASP A 652 -9.26 -31.89 -8.26
C ASP A 652 -9.63 -30.47 -8.75
N TYR A 653 -9.90 -29.54 -7.83
CA TYR A 653 -10.23 -28.13 -8.11
C TYR A 653 -9.07 -27.16 -7.86
N VAL A 654 -7.93 -27.63 -7.34
CA VAL A 654 -6.71 -26.81 -7.19
C VAL A 654 -6.28 -26.27 -8.57
N ASN A 655 -6.01 -24.97 -8.65
CA ASN A 655 -5.68 -24.24 -9.89
C ASN A 655 -6.79 -24.23 -10.99
N GLN A 656 -8.03 -24.64 -10.68
CA GLN A 656 -9.17 -24.54 -11.62
C GLN A 656 -9.97 -23.22 -11.48
N GLY A 657 -9.65 -22.37 -10.51
CA GLY A 657 -10.31 -21.09 -10.26
C GLY A 657 -9.37 -20.05 -9.65
N GLY A 658 -9.90 -18.85 -9.40
CA GLY A 658 -9.09 -17.65 -9.13
C GLY A 658 -8.62 -16.98 -10.43
N LEU A 659 -7.59 -16.14 -10.34
CA LEU A 659 -7.01 -15.39 -11.48
C LEU A 659 -5.54 -15.69 -11.75
N SER A 660 -4.97 -16.76 -11.17
CA SER A 660 -3.60 -17.18 -11.49
C SER A 660 -3.45 -17.45 -12.99
N ARG A 661 -2.24 -17.26 -13.52
CA ARG A 661 -1.95 -17.44 -14.94
C ARG A 661 -2.38 -18.82 -15.45
N GLN A 662 -2.19 -19.87 -14.64
CA GLN A 662 -2.65 -21.22 -14.94
C GLN A 662 -4.18 -21.31 -14.98
N ALA A 663 -4.88 -20.76 -13.98
CA ALA A 663 -6.34 -20.81 -13.91
C ALA A 663 -7.00 -20.03 -15.07
N ILE A 664 -6.47 -18.85 -15.42
CA ILE A 664 -6.93 -18.03 -16.55
C ILE A 664 -6.78 -18.81 -17.88
N PHE A 665 -5.59 -19.36 -18.16
CA PHE A 665 -5.36 -20.10 -19.40
C PHE A 665 -6.21 -21.38 -19.48
N ASN A 666 -6.36 -22.12 -18.36
CA ASN A 666 -7.23 -23.29 -18.28
C ASN A 666 -8.70 -22.92 -18.56
N ALA A 667 -9.23 -21.92 -17.86
CA ALA A 667 -10.62 -21.47 -17.99
C ALA A 667 -10.93 -21.01 -19.42
N VAL A 668 -10.03 -20.23 -20.04
CA VAL A 668 -10.24 -19.69 -21.39
C VAL A 668 -10.18 -20.78 -22.47
N ASN A 669 -9.25 -21.74 -22.36
CA ASN A 669 -9.24 -22.90 -23.26
C ASN A 669 -10.52 -23.74 -23.12
N ALA A 670 -11.03 -23.93 -21.90
CA ALA A 670 -12.26 -24.66 -21.64
C ALA A 670 -13.52 -23.91 -22.15
N SER A 671 -13.58 -22.59 -21.96
CA SER A 671 -14.66 -21.73 -22.49
C SER A 671 -14.69 -21.73 -24.03
N LEU A 672 -13.53 -21.60 -24.70
CA LEU A 672 -13.45 -21.68 -26.16
C LEU A 672 -13.94 -23.04 -26.69
N LYS A 673 -13.59 -24.14 -26.00
CA LYS A 673 -14.08 -25.49 -26.32
C LYS A 673 -15.61 -25.63 -26.15
N ARG A 674 -16.19 -25.06 -25.09
CA ARG A 674 -17.65 -25.10 -24.86
C ARG A 674 -18.42 -24.22 -25.84
N LEU A 675 -17.89 -23.04 -26.14
CA LEU A 675 -18.45 -22.12 -27.14
C LEU A 675 -18.34 -22.64 -28.59
N ASP A 676 -17.47 -23.63 -28.86
CA ASP A 676 -17.10 -24.10 -30.20
C ASP A 676 -16.55 -22.96 -31.09
N MET A 677 -15.59 -22.20 -30.54
CA MET A 677 -15.03 -20.98 -31.16
C MET A 677 -13.52 -20.84 -30.99
N ASP A 678 -12.86 -20.19 -31.96
CA ASP A 678 -11.44 -19.82 -31.89
C ASP A 678 -11.15 -18.61 -30.98
N TYR A 679 -12.12 -17.70 -30.81
CA TYR A 679 -11.91 -16.46 -30.05
C TYR A 679 -13.16 -15.96 -29.30
N ILE A 680 -12.89 -15.34 -28.14
CA ILE A 680 -13.84 -14.57 -27.32
C ILE A 680 -13.69 -13.09 -27.66
N ASP A 681 -14.79 -12.35 -27.79
CA ASP A 681 -14.72 -10.90 -28.05
C ASP A 681 -14.31 -10.13 -26.79
N LEU A 682 -14.94 -10.43 -25.65
CA LEU A 682 -14.68 -9.75 -24.39
C LEU A 682 -14.63 -10.76 -23.24
N LEU A 683 -13.41 -11.11 -22.83
CA LEU A 683 -13.17 -11.93 -21.64
C LEU A 683 -13.16 -11.03 -20.41
N GLN A 684 -13.90 -11.39 -19.37
CA GLN A 684 -13.91 -10.64 -18.12
C GLN A 684 -13.35 -11.44 -16.95
N ILE A 685 -12.60 -10.79 -16.07
CA ILE A 685 -12.36 -11.33 -14.74
C ILE A 685 -13.67 -11.22 -13.94
N HIS A 686 -14.21 -12.35 -13.47
CA HIS A 686 -15.56 -12.37 -12.88
C HIS A 686 -15.59 -11.64 -11.52
N ARG A 687 -14.46 -11.61 -10.80
CA ARG A 687 -14.24 -10.90 -9.52
C ARG A 687 -12.75 -10.56 -9.39
N PHE A 688 -12.40 -9.69 -8.45
CA PHE A 688 -11.01 -9.57 -7.99
C PHE A 688 -10.56 -10.84 -7.27
N ASP A 689 -9.30 -11.25 -7.46
CA ASP A 689 -8.66 -12.31 -6.68
C ASP A 689 -7.56 -11.70 -5.80
N PRO A 690 -7.72 -11.66 -4.46
CA PRO A 690 -6.70 -11.12 -3.56
C PRO A 690 -5.50 -12.05 -3.33
N ASN A 691 -5.52 -13.28 -3.90
CA ASN A 691 -4.46 -14.28 -3.71
C ASN A 691 -3.43 -14.26 -4.84
N THR A 692 -3.84 -13.83 -6.04
CA THR A 692 -2.99 -13.72 -7.23
C THR A 692 -2.42 -12.29 -7.34
N PRO A 693 -1.12 -12.11 -7.70
CA PRO A 693 -0.59 -10.79 -8.03
C PRO A 693 -1.34 -10.10 -9.18
N ILE A 694 -1.50 -8.78 -9.09
CA ILE A 694 -2.11 -7.98 -10.14
C ILE A 694 -1.31 -8.10 -11.44
N GLU A 695 0.02 -8.08 -11.35
CA GLU A 695 0.91 -8.19 -12.49
C GLU A 695 0.79 -9.54 -13.21
N GLU A 696 0.72 -10.65 -12.47
CA GLU A 696 0.50 -12.00 -13.05
C GLU A 696 -0.85 -12.07 -13.78
N THR A 697 -1.90 -11.52 -13.16
CA THR A 697 -3.24 -11.45 -13.74
C THR A 697 -3.25 -10.65 -15.05
N MET A 698 -2.67 -9.45 -15.05
CA MET A 698 -2.68 -8.56 -16.22
C MET A 698 -1.77 -9.06 -17.34
N GLU A 699 -0.62 -9.66 -17.04
CA GLU A 699 0.24 -10.29 -18.05
C GLU A 699 -0.46 -11.49 -18.70
N ALA A 700 -1.11 -12.35 -17.91
CA ALA A 700 -1.85 -13.51 -18.44
C ALA A 700 -3.00 -13.09 -19.38
N LEU A 701 -3.75 -12.05 -19.01
CA LEU A 701 -4.81 -11.47 -19.84
C LEU A 701 -4.26 -10.83 -21.12
N HIS A 702 -3.13 -10.11 -21.03
CA HIS A 702 -2.47 -9.49 -22.16
C HIS A 702 -1.89 -10.52 -23.15
N ASP A 703 -1.30 -11.61 -22.65
CA ASP A 703 -0.81 -12.71 -23.49
C ASP A 703 -1.94 -13.45 -24.22
N LEU A 704 -3.11 -13.61 -23.58
CA LEU A 704 -4.29 -14.14 -24.26
C LEU A 704 -4.77 -13.22 -25.40
N VAL A 705 -4.70 -11.89 -25.22
CA VAL A 705 -5.02 -10.92 -26.29
C VAL A 705 -3.98 -10.99 -27.41
N LYS A 706 -2.68 -11.05 -27.09
CA LYS A 706 -1.60 -11.28 -28.07
C LYS A 706 -1.76 -12.60 -28.84
N SER A 707 -2.29 -13.64 -28.21
CA SER A 707 -2.54 -14.94 -28.84
C SER A 707 -3.76 -14.97 -29.78
N GLY A 708 -4.55 -13.89 -29.85
CA GLY A 708 -5.75 -13.80 -30.68
C GLY A 708 -7.00 -14.49 -30.12
N LYS A 709 -6.84 -15.35 -29.09
CA LYS A 709 -7.94 -16.06 -28.38
C LYS A 709 -8.95 -15.13 -27.70
N VAL A 710 -8.54 -13.90 -27.42
CA VAL A 710 -9.36 -12.86 -26.78
C VAL A 710 -9.15 -11.56 -27.57
N ARG A 711 -10.22 -10.84 -27.94
CA ARG A 711 -10.07 -9.53 -28.60
C ARG A 711 -9.90 -8.40 -27.59
N TYR A 712 -10.71 -8.40 -26.54
CA TYR A 712 -10.73 -7.38 -25.49
C TYR A 712 -10.88 -8.00 -24.10
N ILE A 713 -10.47 -7.25 -23.07
CA ILE A 713 -10.62 -7.67 -21.67
C ILE A 713 -11.45 -6.68 -20.86
N GLY A 714 -12.16 -7.18 -19.85
CA GLY A 714 -12.93 -6.39 -18.88
C GLY A 714 -12.84 -6.96 -17.46
N ALA A 715 -13.49 -6.29 -16.52
CA ALA A 715 -13.56 -6.74 -15.13
C ALA A 715 -15.00 -6.66 -14.59
N SER A 716 -15.30 -7.42 -13.54
CA SER A 716 -16.62 -7.44 -12.89
C SER A 716 -16.51 -7.37 -11.37
N SER A 717 -17.34 -6.50 -10.77
CA SER A 717 -17.52 -6.29 -9.31
C SER A 717 -16.23 -6.41 -8.48
N MET A 718 -15.57 -5.27 -8.27
CA MET A 718 -14.38 -5.10 -7.44
C MET A 718 -14.33 -3.67 -6.89
N TRP A 719 -13.46 -3.40 -5.91
CA TRP A 719 -13.29 -2.04 -5.40
C TRP A 719 -12.64 -1.12 -6.46
N ALA A 720 -13.04 0.16 -6.51
CA ALA A 720 -12.53 1.11 -7.50
C ALA A 720 -10.99 1.25 -7.45
N VAL A 721 -10.40 1.23 -6.25
CA VAL A 721 -8.95 1.22 -6.06
C VAL A 721 -8.26 -0.02 -6.66
N GLN A 722 -8.88 -1.21 -6.57
CA GLN A 722 -8.34 -2.44 -7.18
C GLN A 722 -8.35 -2.34 -8.70
N PHE A 723 -9.47 -1.87 -9.29
CA PHE A 723 -9.56 -1.68 -10.73
C PHE A 723 -8.55 -0.62 -11.23
N ALA A 724 -8.40 0.49 -10.51
CA ALA A 724 -7.39 1.50 -10.82
C ALA A 724 -5.96 0.97 -10.73
N GLN A 725 -5.64 0.14 -9.73
CA GLN A 725 -4.35 -0.53 -9.60
C GLN A 725 -4.07 -1.48 -10.79
N MET A 726 -5.07 -2.24 -11.24
CA MET A 726 -4.91 -3.15 -12.39
C MET A 726 -4.78 -2.40 -13.72
N GLN A 727 -5.54 -1.31 -13.92
CA GLN A 727 -5.38 -0.42 -15.08
C GLN A 727 -3.99 0.23 -15.10
N PHE A 728 -3.48 0.70 -13.95
CA PHE A 728 -2.14 1.26 -13.81
C PHE A 728 -1.04 0.21 -14.03
N ALA A 729 -1.21 -1.01 -13.52
CA ALA A 729 -0.26 -2.10 -13.74
C ALA A 729 -0.16 -2.48 -15.23
N ALA A 730 -1.28 -2.46 -15.97
CA ALA A 730 -1.24 -2.65 -17.41
C ALA A 730 -0.57 -1.45 -18.13
N GLU A 731 -0.95 -0.22 -17.78
CA GLU A 731 -0.37 1.01 -18.37
C GLU A 731 1.16 1.08 -18.19
N LYS A 732 1.64 0.84 -16.97
CA LYS A 732 3.06 0.86 -16.60
C LYS A 732 3.92 -0.14 -17.39
N ASN A 733 3.35 -1.28 -17.78
CA ASN A 733 4.05 -2.35 -18.49
C ASN A 733 3.73 -2.41 -20.00
N GLY A 734 2.92 -1.47 -20.52
CA GLY A 734 2.50 -1.46 -21.93
C GLY A 734 1.53 -2.60 -22.30
N TRP A 735 0.87 -3.21 -21.31
CA TRP A 735 -0.07 -4.32 -21.49
C TRP A 735 -1.48 -3.84 -21.86
N THR A 736 -2.33 -4.78 -22.26
CA THR A 736 -3.73 -4.49 -22.59
C THR A 736 -4.48 -3.99 -21.35
N LYS A 737 -5.13 -2.83 -21.45
CA LYS A 737 -6.02 -2.30 -20.40
C LYS A 737 -7.43 -2.86 -20.55
N PHE A 738 -8.17 -2.90 -19.44
CA PHE A 738 -9.59 -3.21 -19.43
C PHE A 738 -10.40 -2.15 -20.16
N ILE A 739 -11.31 -2.58 -21.04
CA ILE A 739 -12.24 -1.71 -21.78
C ILE A 739 -13.62 -1.60 -21.12
N SER A 740 -13.96 -2.52 -20.21
CA SER A 740 -15.31 -2.58 -19.61
C SER A 740 -15.30 -2.93 -18.11
N MET A 741 -16.36 -2.49 -17.42
CA MET A 741 -16.66 -2.82 -16.03
C MET A 741 -18.11 -3.34 -15.92
N GLN A 742 -18.26 -4.61 -15.56
CA GLN A 742 -19.54 -5.27 -15.27
C GLN A 742 -19.80 -5.25 -13.75
N ASN A 743 -20.20 -4.10 -13.22
CA ASN A 743 -20.55 -3.91 -11.81
C ASN A 743 -22.05 -4.12 -11.54
N HIS A 744 -22.45 -4.08 -10.26
CA HIS A 744 -23.87 -4.18 -9.87
C HIS A 744 -24.47 -2.79 -9.88
N TYR A 745 -25.47 -2.51 -10.72
CA TYR A 745 -26.04 -1.16 -10.77
C TYR A 745 -27.50 -1.19 -11.23
N ASN A 746 -28.37 -0.54 -10.46
CA ASN A 746 -29.80 -0.34 -10.72
C ASN A 746 -30.35 0.70 -9.74
N LEU A 747 -31.62 1.09 -9.89
CA LEU A 747 -32.23 2.13 -9.05
C LEU A 747 -32.23 1.81 -7.53
N LEU A 748 -32.16 0.53 -7.14
CA LEU A 748 -32.14 0.08 -5.74
C LEU A 748 -30.72 -0.14 -5.18
N TYR A 749 -29.69 -0.08 -6.04
CA TYR A 749 -28.29 -0.26 -5.66
C TYR A 749 -27.39 0.68 -6.50
N ARG A 750 -26.89 1.74 -5.86
CA ARG A 750 -26.18 2.86 -6.50
C ARG A 750 -24.78 3.14 -5.94
N GLU A 751 -24.25 2.29 -5.04
CA GLU A 751 -22.96 2.53 -4.38
C GLU A 751 -21.77 2.71 -5.34
N GLU A 752 -21.87 2.11 -6.54
CA GLU A 752 -20.90 2.27 -7.64
C GLU A 752 -20.74 3.73 -8.11
N GLU A 753 -21.75 4.59 -7.92
CA GLU A 753 -21.70 6.01 -8.30
C GLU A 753 -20.64 6.81 -7.53
N ARG A 754 -20.26 6.36 -6.33
CA ARG A 754 -19.29 7.05 -5.47
C ARG A 754 -17.91 7.18 -6.13
N GLU A 755 -17.44 6.09 -6.74
CA GLU A 755 -16.07 5.96 -7.24
C GLU A 755 -15.98 5.19 -8.56
N MET A 756 -16.54 3.98 -8.65
CA MET A 756 -16.33 3.09 -9.80
C MET A 756 -16.92 3.64 -11.10
N ASN A 757 -18.19 4.05 -11.09
CA ASN A 757 -18.85 4.60 -12.28
C ASN A 757 -18.16 5.90 -12.73
N ARG A 758 -17.73 6.74 -11.78
CA ARG A 758 -16.98 7.96 -12.06
C ARG A 758 -15.62 7.63 -12.68
N PHE A 759 -14.82 6.76 -12.07
CA PHE A 759 -13.51 6.37 -12.58
C PHE A 759 -13.62 5.78 -13.99
N CYS A 760 -14.63 4.95 -14.26
CA CYS A 760 -14.86 4.40 -15.60
C CYS A 760 -15.20 5.49 -16.62
N ASN A 761 -16.10 6.42 -16.28
CA ASN A 761 -16.45 7.54 -17.15
C ASN A 761 -15.24 8.46 -17.44
N ASP A 762 -14.48 8.81 -16.40
CA ASP A 762 -13.30 9.67 -16.47
C ASP A 762 -12.16 9.01 -17.30
N THR A 763 -11.94 7.70 -17.14
CA THR A 763 -10.88 6.95 -17.87
C THR A 763 -11.31 6.37 -19.23
N GLY A 764 -12.60 6.38 -19.56
CA GLY A 764 -13.13 5.87 -20.83
C GLY A 764 -13.48 4.37 -20.86
N VAL A 765 -13.57 3.73 -19.70
CA VAL A 765 -14.03 2.34 -19.57
C VAL A 765 -15.57 2.28 -19.69
N GLY A 766 -16.08 1.34 -20.47
CA GLY A 766 -17.52 1.14 -20.67
C GLY A 766 -18.20 0.46 -19.48
N LEU A 767 -19.22 1.09 -18.91
CA LEU A 767 -20.05 0.50 -17.86
C LEU A 767 -21.08 -0.46 -18.45
N ILE A 768 -21.09 -1.71 -18.00
CA ILE A 768 -21.93 -2.78 -18.56
C ILE A 768 -22.63 -3.58 -17.45
N PRO A 769 -23.50 -2.93 -16.63
CA PRO A 769 -23.86 -3.44 -15.31
C PRO A 769 -24.82 -4.64 -15.32
N TRP A 770 -24.71 -5.49 -14.30
CA TRP A 770 -25.59 -6.64 -14.08
C TRP A 770 -26.78 -6.32 -13.16
N ALA A 771 -27.89 -7.05 -13.40
CA ALA A 771 -29.18 -6.91 -12.71
C ALA A 771 -29.83 -5.49 -12.76
N PRO A 772 -29.97 -4.85 -13.94
CA PRO A 772 -30.60 -3.53 -14.09
C PRO A 772 -32.05 -3.47 -13.59
N LEU A 773 -32.79 -4.58 -13.69
CA LEU A 773 -34.17 -4.71 -13.21
C LEU A 773 -34.27 -5.28 -11.78
N CYS A 774 -33.15 -5.32 -11.03
CA CYS A 774 -33.02 -5.99 -9.72
C CYS A 774 -33.76 -7.33 -9.69
N ARG A 775 -33.34 -8.28 -10.54
CA ARG A 775 -33.94 -9.64 -10.72
C ARG A 775 -35.41 -9.71 -11.15
N GLY A 776 -36.05 -8.57 -11.43
CA GLY A 776 -37.47 -8.45 -11.78
C GLY A 776 -38.28 -7.60 -10.81
N HIS A 777 -37.72 -7.24 -9.65
CA HIS A 777 -38.37 -6.38 -8.65
C HIS A 777 -38.66 -4.97 -9.18
N LEU A 778 -37.83 -4.42 -10.07
CA LEU A 778 -38.07 -3.13 -10.73
C LEU A 778 -39.02 -3.21 -11.96
N ALA A 779 -39.51 -4.40 -12.31
CA ALA A 779 -40.39 -4.62 -13.46
C ALA A 779 -41.85 -4.93 -13.07
N ARG A 780 -42.18 -4.91 -11.76
CA ARG A 780 -43.47 -5.34 -11.21
C ARG A 780 -43.81 -4.54 -9.94
N PRO A 781 -45.10 -4.38 -9.58
CA PRO A 781 -45.47 -3.74 -8.32
C PRO A 781 -45.04 -4.60 -7.11
N PRO A 782 -44.82 -4.01 -5.91
CA PRO A 782 -44.38 -4.77 -4.72
C PRO A 782 -45.36 -5.87 -4.29
N SER A 783 -46.66 -5.69 -4.57
CA SER A 783 -47.72 -6.68 -4.35
C SER A 783 -47.58 -7.95 -5.18
N ALA A 784 -46.77 -7.93 -6.25
CA ALA A 784 -46.48 -9.09 -7.09
C ALA A 784 -45.21 -9.85 -6.65
N PHE A 785 -44.63 -9.56 -5.48
CA PHE A 785 -43.59 -10.43 -4.92
C PHE A 785 -44.15 -11.85 -4.67
N GLY A 786 -43.33 -12.88 -4.90
CA GLY A 786 -43.76 -14.28 -4.89
C GLY A 786 -44.39 -14.79 -6.20
N SER A 787 -44.93 -13.93 -7.08
CA SER A 787 -45.70 -14.31 -8.29
C SER A 787 -44.99 -15.12 -9.39
N THR A 788 -43.72 -15.48 -9.24
CA THR A 788 -42.93 -16.27 -10.19
C THR A 788 -41.92 -17.15 -9.47
N THR A 789 -41.54 -18.29 -10.06
CA THR A 789 -40.63 -19.31 -9.49
C THR A 789 -39.37 -18.71 -8.83
N ARG A 790 -38.77 -17.69 -9.45
CA ARG A 790 -37.60 -16.99 -8.89
C ARG A 790 -37.93 -16.18 -7.63
N SER A 791 -38.97 -15.34 -7.68
CA SER A 791 -39.40 -14.53 -6.53
C SER A 791 -40.01 -15.38 -5.42
N GLU A 792 -40.67 -16.49 -5.76
CA GLU A 792 -41.20 -17.46 -4.81
C GLU A 792 -40.06 -18.18 -4.06
N GLY A 793 -38.99 -18.56 -4.77
CA GLY A 793 -37.76 -19.08 -4.16
C GLY A 793 -37.07 -18.06 -3.26
N GLU A 794 -37.03 -16.78 -3.65
CA GLU A 794 -36.51 -15.70 -2.80
C GLU A 794 -37.37 -15.46 -1.54
N GLN A 795 -38.70 -15.59 -1.65
CA GLN A 795 -39.64 -15.52 -0.53
C GLN A 795 -39.48 -16.70 0.44
N LYS A 796 -39.43 -17.94 -0.07
CA LYS A 796 -39.21 -19.17 0.70
C LYS A 796 -37.85 -19.17 1.43
N ALA A 797 -36.86 -18.47 0.89
CA ALA A 797 -35.54 -18.33 1.51
C ALA A 797 -35.48 -17.32 2.67
N GLY A 798 -36.59 -16.65 3.03
CA GLY A 798 -36.70 -15.79 4.22
C GLY A 798 -35.83 -14.53 4.23
N ASN A 799 -35.16 -14.20 3.11
CA ASN A 799 -34.22 -13.08 3.06
C ASN A 799 -34.93 -11.74 2.90
N GLN A 800 -34.55 -10.74 3.71
CA GLN A 800 -34.78 -9.33 3.40
C GLN A 800 -33.80 -8.86 2.31
N SER A 801 -33.93 -9.42 1.11
CA SER A 801 -33.11 -9.10 -0.05
C SER A 801 -33.47 -7.75 -0.69
N SER A 802 -32.56 -7.23 -1.51
CA SER A 802 -32.82 -6.09 -2.40
C SER A 802 -34.07 -6.33 -3.24
N GLY A 803 -34.98 -5.35 -3.23
CA GLY A 803 -36.32 -5.43 -3.82
C GLY A 803 -37.47 -5.58 -2.82
N ASN A 804 -37.23 -6.18 -1.63
CA ASN A 804 -38.30 -6.55 -0.69
C ASN A 804 -38.22 -5.91 0.71
N ASN A 805 -37.30 -4.98 0.96
CA ASN A 805 -37.33 -4.13 2.16
C ASN A 805 -38.23 -2.89 1.95
N GLU A 806 -38.68 -2.26 3.03
CA GLU A 806 -39.67 -1.17 2.98
C GLU A 806 -39.23 0.07 2.19
N ARG A 807 -37.92 0.33 2.10
CA ARG A 807 -37.38 1.40 1.25
C ARG A 807 -37.48 1.03 -0.23
N ASP A 808 -37.04 -0.18 -0.59
CA ASP A 808 -37.11 -0.64 -1.98
C ASP A 808 -38.55 -0.69 -2.49
N LYS A 809 -39.51 -1.12 -1.66
CA LYS A 809 -40.95 -1.08 -1.98
C LYS A 809 -41.44 0.33 -2.32
N LYS A 810 -40.97 1.36 -1.60
CA LYS A 810 -41.31 2.77 -1.89
C LYS A 810 -40.71 3.25 -3.22
N ILE A 811 -39.45 2.91 -3.50
CA ILE A 811 -38.80 3.25 -4.77
C ILE A 811 -39.49 2.54 -5.95
N ILE A 812 -39.82 1.25 -5.80
CA ILE A 812 -40.61 0.48 -6.79
C ILE A 812 -42.02 1.09 -6.97
N GLY A 813 -42.64 1.59 -5.89
CA GLY A 813 -43.89 2.36 -5.98
C GLY A 813 -43.77 3.62 -6.83
N ARG A 814 -42.67 4.39 -6.69
CA ARG A 814 -42.40 5.56 -7.55
C ARG A 814 -42.16 5.17 -9.02
N VAL A 815 -41.54 4.01 -9.28
CA VAL A 815 -41.45 3.43 -10.63
C VAL A 815 -42.83 3.08 -11.19
N GLU A 816 -43.72 2.52 -10.37
CA GLU A 816 -45.10 2.20 -10.74
C GLU A 816 -45.93 3.45 -11.04
N GLU A 817 -45.77 4.52 -10.25
CA GLU A 817 -46.40 5.82 -10.50
C GLU A 817 -45.98 6.45 -11.83
N ILE A 818 -44.68 6.53 -12.11
CA ILE A 818 -44.19 7.10 -13.37
C ILE A 818 -44.60 6.21 -14.56
N ALA A 819 -44.57 4.88 -14.40
CA ALA A 819 -45.05 3.95 -15.42
C ALA A 819 -46.53 4.22 -15.78
N LYS A 820 -47.40 4.41 -14.77
CA LYS A 820 -48.81 4.79 -14.99
C LYS A 820 -48.96 6.19 -15.61
N LYS A 821 -48.19 7.19 -15.16
CA LYS A 821 -48.23 8.57 -15.69
C LYS A 821 -47.77 8.67 -17.16
N ARG A 822 -46.94 7.74 -17.63
CA ARG A 822 -46.36 7.71 -18.99
C ARG A 822 -46.98 6.69 -19.95
N ASP A 823 -47.94 5.87 -19.49
CA ASP A 823 -48.41 4.65 -20.16
C ASP A 823 -47.27 3.70 -20.58
N TRP A 824 -46.34 3.47 -19.66
CA TRP A 824 -45.16 2.62 -19.84
C TRP A 824 -45.25 1.37 -18.95
N LYS A 825 -44.46 0.34 -19.27
CA LYS A 825 -44.20 -0.75 -18.31
C LYS A 825 -43.16 -0.27 -17.30
N MET A 826 -43.20 -0.80 -16.07
CA MET A 826 -42.23 -0.45 -15.01
C MET A 826 -40.78 -0.76 -15.43
N SER A 827 -40.60 -1.83 -16.21
CA SER A 827 -39.35 -2.18 -16.89
C SER A 827 -38.83 -1.06 -17.80
N HIS A 828 -39.69 -0.35 -18.53
CA HIS A 828 -39.28 0.79 -19.39
C HIS A 828 -38.74 1.95 -18.56
N VAL A 829 -39.37 2.27 -17.43
CA VAL A 829 -38.92 3.35 -16.52
C VAL A 829 -37.55 3.01 -15.94
N ALA A 830 -37.37 1.79 -15.41
CA ALA A 830 -36.10 1.35 -14.86
C ALA A 830 -34.98 1.23 -15.92
N LEU A 831 -35.30 0.81 -17.14
CA LEU A 831 -34.35 0.74 -18.25
C LEU A 831 -34.00 2.12 -18.82
N ALA A 832 -34.96 3.03 -18.98
CA ALA A 832 -34.72 4.41 -19.39
C ALA A 832 -33.75 5.12 -18.42
N TRP A 833 -33.98 4.98 -17.11
CA TRP A 833 -33.10 5.51 -16.06
C TRP A 833 -31.65 5.02 -16.22
N ILE A 834 -31.42 3.69 -16.33
CA ILE A 834 -30.05 3.18 -16.39
C ILE A 834 -29.38 3.38 -17.76
N ASN A 835 -30.13 3.34 -18.88
CA ASN A 835 -29.60 3.49 -20.24
C ASN A 835 -28.89 4.84 -20.46
N LYS A 836 -29.35 5.92 -19.80
CA LYS A 836 -28.72 7.25 -19.82
C LYS A 836 -27.34 7.28 -19.13
N ARG A 837 -27.05 6.29 -18.27
CA ARG A 837 -25.94 6.29 -17.30
C ARG A 837 -24.80 5.32 -17.65
N VAL A 838 -25.00 4.36 -18.56
CA VAL A 838 -24.05 3.26 -18.84
C VAL A 838 -23.90 2.97 -20.34
N SER A 839 -22.94 2.13 -20.74
CA SER A 839 -22.73 1.76 -22.14
C SER A 839 -23.81 0.81 -22.67
N SER A 840 -24.24 -0.17 -21.87
CA SER A 840 -25.55 -0.85 -21.99
C SER A 840 -25.78 -1.78 -20.77
N PRO A 841 -27.00 -1.85 -20.21
CA PRO A 841 -27.32 -2.69 -19.07
C PRO A 841 -27.56 -4.16 -19.45
N ILE A 842 -27.13 -5.10 -18.60
CA ILE A 842 -27.21 -6.54 -18.88
C ILE A 842 -28.57 -7.10 -18.45
N ILE A 843 -29.52 -7.07 -19.38
CA ILE A 843 -30.88 -7.61 -19.22
C ILE A 843 -30.87 -9.12 -19.47
N GLY A 844 -31.53 -9.89 -18.60
CA GLY A 844 -31.72 -11.34 -18.74
C GLY A 844 -33.16 -11.69 -19.12
N PHE A 845 -33.34 -12.58 -20.09
CA PHE A 845 -34.65 -12.98 -20.63
C PHE A 845 -35.01 -14.42 -20.30
N SER A 846 -36.32 -14.69 -20.20
CA SER A 846 -36.92 -16.03 -20.05
C SER A 846 -38.09 -16.28 -21.00
N SER A 847 -38.42 -15.32 -21.87
CA SER A 847 -39.39 -15.46 -22.96
C SER A 847 -39.17 -14.35 -24.00
N VAL A 848 -39.73 -14.53 -25.20
CA VAL A 848 -39.67 -13.54 -26.27
C VAL A 848 -40.47 -12.28 -25.90
N ASP A 849 -41.63 -12.41 -25.24
CA ASP A 849 -42.43 -11.24 -24.83
C ASP A 849 -41.67 -10.31 -23.88
N ARG A 850 -40.85 -10.87 -22.97
CA ARG A 850 -40.00 -10.08 -22.05
C ARG A 850 -38.83 -9.42 -22.77
N MET A 851 -38.41 -9.99 -23.90
CA MET A 851 -37.40 -9.40 -24.78
C MET A 851 -37.98 -8.21 -25.55
N ASP A 852 -39.15 -8.36 -26.16
CA ASP A 852 -39.85 -7.26 -26.83
C ASP A 852 -40.29 -6.16 -25.85
N GLU A 853 -40.73 -6.53 -24.64
CA GLU A 853 -41.00 -5.60 -23.55
C GLU A 853 -39.76 -4.74 -23.24
N ALA A 854 -38.58 -5.34 -23.09
CA ALA A 854 -37.35 -4.61 -22.81
C ALA A 854 -36.85 -3.78 -24.00
N LEU A 855 -36.99 -4.28 -25.24
CA LEU A 855 -36.62 -3.55 -26.45
C LEU A 855 -37.49 -2.30 -26.65
N ALA A 856 -38.75 -2.34 -26.24
CA ALA A 856 -39.65 -1.18 -26.21
C ALA A 856 -39.25 -0.11 -25.16
N ALA A 857 -38.12 -0.26 -24.45
CA ALA A 857 -37.46 0.83 -23.72
C ALA A 857 -36.52 1.69 -24.58
N ARG A 858 -36.20 1.27 -25.82
CA ARG A 858 -35.33 2.03 -26.74
C ARG A 858 -36.01 3.35 -27.14
N GLY A 859 -35.30 4.47 -26.98
CA GLY A 859 -35.83 5.81 -27.27
C GLY A 859 -36.75 6.41 -26.21
N LYS A 860 -36.89 5.77 -25.03
CA LYS A 860 -37.61 6.32 -23.88
C LYS A 860 -36.64 7.03 -22.94
N GLU A 861 -36.95 8.28 -22.60
CA GLU A 861 -36.15 9.13 -21.72
C GLU A 861 -37.02 9.73 -20.61
N LEU A 862 -36.47 9.81 -19.40
CA LEU A 862 -37.10 10.42 -18.23
C LEU A 862 -36.68 11.88 -18.09
N SER A 863 -37.59 12.74 -17.60
CA SER A 863 -37.25 14.12 -17.27
C SER A 863 -36.31 14.20 -16.05
N GLU A 864 -35.58 15.30 -15.89
CA GLU A 864 -34.74 15.50 -14.69
C GLU A 864 -35.56 15.54 -13.38
N GLU A 865 -36.85 15.86 -13.46
CA GLU A 865 -37.78 15.81 -12.33
C GLU A 865 -38.19 14.38 -12.00
N GLU A 866 -38.46 13.56 -13.01
CA GLU A 866 -38.77 12.13 -12.85
C GLU A 866 -37.57 11.34 -12.34
N GLU A 867 -36.37 11.59 -12.87
CA GLU A 867 -35.15 10.95 -12.36
C GLU A 867 -34.90 11.37 -10.90
N ARG A 868 -35.01 12.64 -10.56
CA ARG A 868 -34.89 13.14 -9.17
C ARG A 868 -35.95 12.52 -8.26
N TYR A 869 -37.18 12.35 -8.74
CA TYR A 869 -38.26 11.71 -7.98
C TYR A 869 -38.00 10.21 -7.76
N LEU A 870 -37.47 9.48 -8.75
CA LEU A 870 -37.05 8.09 -8.56
C LEU A 870 -35.87 7.97 -7.58
N GLU A 871 -34.97 8.95 -7.56
CA GLU A 871 -33.71 8.91 -6.82
C GLU A 871 -33.78 9.44 -5.38
N GLU A 872 -34.72 10.34 -5.05
CA GLU A 872 -34.83 11.01 -3.73
C GLU A 872 -34.92 10.05 -2.53
N LEU A 873 -35.55 8.88 -2.69
CA LEU A 873 -35.69 7.89 -1.61
C LEU A 873 -34.50 6.90 -1.52
N TYR A 874 -33.41 7.13 -2.25
CA TYR A 874 -32.24 6.27 -2.18
C TYR A 874 -31.43 6.51 -0.90
N GLU A 875 -31.20 5.44 -0.14
CA GLU A 875 -30.36 5.44 1.06
C GLU A 875 -29.10 4.59 0.83
N PRO A 876 -27.94 4.93 1.43
CA PRO A 876 -26.73 4.11 1.35
C PRO A 876 -26.95 2.65 1.77
N VAL A 877 -26.52 1.69 0.95
CA VAL A 877 -26.62 0.25 1.24
C VAL A 877 -25.27 -0.39 1.57
N ARG A 878 -25.32 -1.61 2.14
CA ARG A 878 -24.15 -2.50 2.15
C ARG A 878 -23.79 -2.85 0.71
N ILE A 879 -22.50 -2.84 0.41
CA ILE A 879 -21.97 -3.21 -0.91
C ILE A 879 -22.27 -4.67 -1.24
N VAL A 880 -22.61 -4.94 -2.51
CA VAL A 880 -23.07 -6.24 -3.01
C VAL A 880 -22.22 -6.67 -4.19
N GLY A 881 -21.79 -7.92 -4.17
CA GLY A 881 -21.04 -8.57 -5.25
C GLY A 881 -19.53 -8.61 -5.03
N HIS A 882 -18.97 -7.71 -4.22
CA HIS A 882 -17.58 -7.71 -3.78
C HIS A 882 -17.47 -7.34 -2.29
N SER A 883 -16.38 -7.77 -1.64
CA SER A 883 -16.06 -7.51 -0.23
C SER A 883 -14.56 -7.64 0.00
#